data_AF-A0A947WF46-F1
#
_entry.id   AF-A0A947WF46-F1
#
_cell.length_a   1.000
_cell.length_b   1.000
_cell.length_c   1.000
_cell.angle_alpha   90.00
_cell.angle_beta   90.00
_cell.angle_gamma   90.00
#
_symmetry.space_group_name_H-M   'P 1'
#
loop_
_entity.id
_entity.type
_entity.pdbx_description
1 polymer ?
#
loop_
_entity_poly.entity_id
_entity_poly.type
_entity_poly.pdbx_seq_one_letter_code
_entity_poly.pdbx_strand_id
1 'polypeptide(L)'
;MKPRRFIVSIASGLILLALPGAGPVPLADTAAVPVANDDSYSLWQGATLTVTSGNGVLQNDTDADGDPLTASSNTPPANGTLNFGSNGAFTYDHDGANWNNDSFTYHCNDGFNNSNIATVNLSITRLVDDIPSRLLYLIVGPQLRYVPYDANHSLYDIPDTVTRAVVVVHGTNRNANDYYNTILIAATNAGNAQGHTLIVAPQFLTYLDIFENPNAITWPVTNPFDLVYWTSGGWKEGDESANPGGYSVSSFDAMDEILETIAEKGKNVRDIIVTGHSAGGQFTNRYAAGNDVDETLREEHGVRVRYVIANPSTYLYLNDERWTGPPDPYTSFGVPANDCTPGQQHYDHYKYGLQNRNPYMNRLSADIIRSNYRDRRVMYLMGELDVEDGSLDQTCAANLQGIHRYERGQVFMKYLKHYYVDTRQETICHEYAILGGVEHDADQVYATDEGRYALFDYGDPYYNMVCGFIAHPAAPLYGRLFIGQAVAAAPDNWCVELMDGTYYGSPNRDIDFNGKKITVTSWSENPSTCVMDCQGQGRGFNFQTGEGYDSVVKGIKIKDGTAVDGGGIRCSNASPAIHHCAFYSCRATGNGGGVYANGTAYPDVVDCEFNSCSAVLGGGLYCNFSSTSNPAVNFCSFVGNRASTDGGGFWGSNVGTGIYKGVFLLNGADNNGGAIYLTGGSAPSCVCFCAVLYNWARNAGAAVYLTGNASPYTAYNSYVGNYIRTNKQGDPAAEEGPAAAIAVTDFSQMTMNNCIVAFSGNAGAISTEPGTTVLLSCSNLYGNSGGDWNGDIADQVLIEGNFSGDPCFCNADSVDADLHLCADSYCLPGMRPWGCEDLVGALGEGCDGCGCMSPIATYLAVFSAQPDGTAVRFVWQVEATGEPAVFRLSGRRGDREWTVPYESEGGGRYRALDPSPPDGAPGAIVYSLHLRQGEDRWLLLHREEVAPGLPPLVTRLEDVHPNPFNPQVAITYALAAPGPMRLAVFDLRGNRVMTLVDGMQPAGRRTVTWNGVSASGAPVGSGAYVVRFEGPAGAQTRKILLVR
;
A
#
# COMPACT_ATOMS: atom_id res chain seq x y z
N MET A 1 -74.45 -6.76 52.43
CA MET A 1 -73.49 -7.21 53.46
C MET A 1 -72.13 -7.47 52.80
N LYS A 2 -71.09 -7.29 53.61
CA LYS A 2 -69.65 -7.30 53.33
C LYS A 2 -69.12 -8.52 52.52
N PRO A 3 -67.92 -8.39 51.92
CA PRO A 3 -67.39 -9.21 50.82
C PRO A 3 -66.61 -10.44 51.31
N ARG A 4 -66.36 -11.40 50.40
CA ARG A 4 -65.16 -12.26 50.44
C ARG A 4 -64.59 -12.41 49.02
N ARG A 5 -63.29 -12.13 48.92
CA ARG A 5 -62.47 -12.02 47.72
C ARG A 5 -62.31 -13.38 47.02
N PHE A 6 -62.38 -13.39 45.69
CA PHE A 6 -61.72 -14.39 44.85
C PHE A 6 -60.47 -13.74 44.25
N ILE A 7 -59.35 -14.45 44.28
CA ILE A 7 -58.15 -14.08 43.54
C ILE A 7 -58.38 -14.52 42.11
N VAL A 8 -58.36 -13.57 41.18
CA VAL A 8 -58.33 -13.82 39.73
C VAL A 8 -56.89 -13.70 39.30
N SER A 9 -56.31 -14.77 38.75
CA SER A 9 -55.15 -14.68 37.88
C SER A 9 -55.65 -14.80 36.45
N ILE A 10 -55.33 -13.82 35.61
CA ILE A 10 -55.60 -13.85 34.18
C ILE A 10 -54.26 -14.10 33.50
N ALA A 11 -54.09 -15.29 32.93
CA ALA A 11 -53.24 -15.51 31.78
C ALA A 11 -53.79 -16.74 31.04
N SER A 12 -54.25 -16.50 29.81
CA SER A 12 -54.57 -17.49 28.78
C SER A 12 -55.79 -18.38 29.07
N GLY A 13 -56.90 -18.03 28.44
CA GLY A 13 -58.25 -18.55 28.70
C GLY A 13 -58.44 -20.06 28.56
N LEU A 14 -59.10 -20.64 29.55
CA LEU A 14 -60.11 -21.68 29.37
C LEU A 14 -61.05 -21.68 30.58
N ILE A 15 -62.37 -21.62 30.35
CA ILE A 15 -63.41 -21.79 31.38
C ILE A 15 -63.64 -23.29 31.53
N LEU A 16 -63.44 -23.86 32.72
CA LEU A 16 -63.88 -25.22 33.05
C LEU A 16 -65.23 -25.16 33.78
N LEU A 17 -66.32 -25.52 33.08
CA LEU A 17 -67.59 -25.91 33.70
C LEU A 17 -67.55 -27.43 33.89
N ALA A 18 -67.39 -27.90 35.13
CA ALA A 18 -67.53 -29.32 35.44
C ALA A 18 -69.01 -29.65 35.69
N LEU A 19 -69.61 -30.46 34.80
CA LEU A 19 -70.76 -31.30 35.12
C LEU A 19 -70.25 -32.66 35.63
N PRO A 20 -70.82 -33.24 36.69
CA PRO A 20 -70.44 -34.57 37.16
C PRO A 20 -71.18 -35.64 36.35
N GLY A 21 -70.45 -36.59 35.74
CA GLY A 21 -71.05 -37.88 35.35
C GLY A 21 -70.82 -38.43 33.93
N ALA A 22 -69.78 -38.03 33.20
CA ALA A 22 -69.33 -38.78 32.02
C ALA A 22 -67.85 -39.17 32.19
N GLY A 23 -67.52 -40.44 31.98
CA GLY A 23 -66.14 -40.90 31.97
C GLY A 23 -65.34 -40.16 30.87
N PRO A 24 -64.00 -40.06 31.01
CA PRO A 24 -63.18 -39.42 29.99
C PRO A 24 -63.34 -40.17 28.67
N VAL A 25 -63.81 -39.46 27.65
CA VAL A 25 -63.64 -39.87 26.25
C VAL A 25 -62.16 -39.64 25.93
N PRO A 26 -61.40 -40.64 25.42
CA PRO A 26 -60.07 -40.36 24.90
C PRO A 26 -60.25 -39.35 23.77
N LEU A 27 -59.62 -38.19 23.89
CA LEU A 27 -59.39 -37.33 22.74
C LEU A 27 -58.68 -38.20 21.70
N ALA A 28 -59.22 -38.25 20.47
CA ALA A 28 -58.51 -38.85 19.36
C ALA A 28 -57.15 -38.16 19.29
N ASP A 29 -56.10 -38.95 19.47
CA ASP A 29 -54.72 -38.54 19.29
C ASP A 29 -54.62 -37.98 17.88
N THR A 30 -54.37 -36.68 17.74
CA THR A 30 -54.04 -36.12 16.44
C THR A 30 -52.60 -36.52 16.18
N ALA A 31 -52.40 -37.59 15.41
CA ALA A 31 -51.07 -38.03 14.97
C ALA A 31 -50.23 -36.81 14.57
N ALA A 32 -49.10 -36.63 15.23
CA ALA A 32 -48.18 -35.55 14.95
C ALA A 32 -47.67 -35.70 13.50
N VAL A 33 -47.38 -34.58 12.85
CA VAL A 33 -46.80 -34.61 11.50
C VAL A 33 -45.28 -34.72 11.65
N PRO A 34 -44.61 -35.60 10.92
CA PRO A 34 -43.17 -35.73 11.00
C PRO A 34 -42.45 -34.48 10.47
N VAL A 35 -41.23 -34.25 10.93
CA VAL A 35 -40.39 -33.10 10.53
C VAL A 35 -39.16 -33.61 9.80
N ALA A 36 -39.02 -33.20 8.54
CA ALA A 36 -37.86 -33.51 7.72
C ALA A 36 -36.84 -32.36 7.75
N ASN A 37 -35.56 -32.68 7.91
CA ASN A 37 -34.46 -31.72 7.93
C ASN A 37 -33.58 -31.87 6.68
N ASP A 38 -33.00 -30.76 6.22
CA ASP A 38 -32.13 -30.77 5.02
C ASP A 38 -30.86 -31.60 5.23
N ASP A 39 -30.38 -32.20 4.15
CA ASP A 39 -29.17 -33.03 4.12
C ASP A 39 -28.13 -32.45 3.16
N SER A 40 -26.88 -32.90 3.31
CA SER A 40 -25.80 -32.53 2.39
C SER A 40 -24.80 -33.66 2.21
N TYR A 41 -24.45 -33.94 0.96
CA TYR A 41 -23.49 -34.97 0.57
C TYR A 41 -22.54 -34.43 -0.50
N SER A 42 -21.39 -35.07 -0.69
CA SER A 42 -20.39 -34.65 -1.68
C SER A 42 -19.90 -35.83 -2.51
N LEU A 43 -19.62 -35.56 -3.78
CA LEU A 43 -19.05 -36.51 -4.73
C LEU A 43 -18.22 -35.76 -5.78
N TRP A 44 -17.42 -36.49 -6.56
CA TRP A 44 -16.70 -35.91 -7.70
C TRP A 44 -17.52 -36.02 -8.98
N GLN A 45 -17.17 -35.17 -9.95
CA GLN A 45 -17.78 -35.15 -11.26
C GLN A 45 -17.74 -36.55 -11.91
N GLY A 46 -18.91 -37.04 -12.34
CA GLY A 46 -19.06 -38.35 -12.99
C GLY A 46 -19.01 -39.56 -12.04
N ALA A 47 -19.00 -39.32 -10.72
CA ALA A 47 -19.02 -40.39 -9.73
C ALA A 47 -20.43 -40.89 -9.41
N THR A 48 -20.50 -42.10 -8.86
CA THR A 48 -21.71 -42.63 -8.22
C THR A 48 -21.60 -42.53 -6.70
N LEU A 49 -22.46 -41.73 -6.06
CA LEU A 49 -22.60 -41.64 -4.61
C LEU A 49 -23.55 -42.73 -4.09
N THR A 50 -23.13 -43.52 -3.11
CA THR A 50 -23.98 -44.51 -2.43
C THR A 50 -24.08 -44.22 -0.94
N VAL A 51 -25.29 -43.92 -0.47
CA VAL A 51 -25.60 -43.61 0.93
C VAL A 51 -26.45 -44.71 1.53
N THR A 52 -25.95 -45.34 2.59
CA THR A 52 -26.67 -46.38 3.34
C THR A 52 -27.68 -45.77 4.30
N SER A 53 -28.73 -46.51 4.69
CA SER A 53 -29.78 -46.01 5.59
C SER A 53 -29.29 -45.53 6.96
N GLY A 54 -28.13 -45.99 7.44
CA GLY A 54 -27.53 -45.49 8.69
C GLY A 54 -27.01 -44.06 8.63
N ASN A 55 -26.72 -43.56 7.43
CA ASN A 55 -26.31 -42.19 7.13
C ASN A 55 -27.24 -41.56 6.07
N GLY A 56 -28.45 -42.11 5.94
CA GLY A 56 -29.42 -41.71 4.92
C GLY A 56 -30.24 -40.52 5.39
N VAL A 57 -31.10 -40.00 4.51
CA VAL A 57 -31.82 -38.74 4.75
C VAL A 57 -32.70 -38.74 6.02
N LEU A 58 -33.16 -39.91 6.47
CA LEU A 58 -34.01 -40.02 7.66
C LEU A 58 -33.23 -39.90 8.99
N GLN A 59 -31.89 -39.77 8.95
CA GLN A 59 -31.06 -39.81 10.15
C GLN A 59 -31.31 -38.62 11.09
N ASN A 60 -31.55 -37.44 10.52
CA ASN A 60 -31.79 -36.19 11.23
C ASN A 60 -33.29 -35.84 11.32
N ASP A 61 -34.17 -36.69 10.80
CA ASP A 61 -35.61 -36.50 10.81
C ASP A 61 -36.25 -36.99 12.10
N THR A 62 -37.37 -36.38 12.49
CA THR A 62 -38.03 -36.70 13.75
C THR A 62 -39.54 -36.78 13.61
N ASP A 63 -40.13 -37.69 14.35
CA ASP A 63 -41.55 -37.72 14.65
C ASP A 63 -41.79 -37.56 16.15
N ALA A 64 -42.80 -36.78 16.54
CA ALA A 64 -43.05 -36.44 17.94
C ALA A 64 -43.68 -37.59 18.73
N ASP A 65 -44.37 -38.50 18.04
CA ASP A 65 -45.00 -39.69 18.61
C ASP A 65 -44.02 -40.89 18.61
N GLY A 66 -42.90 -40.74 17.90
CA GLY A 66 -41.82 -41.73 17.80
C GLY A 66 -42.10 -42.81 16.75
N ASP A 67 -43.00 -42.52 15.81
CA ASP A 67 -43.35 -43.47 14.75
C ASP A 67 -42.20 -43.69 13.76
N PRO A 68 -42.03 -44.92 13.22
CA PRO A 68 -40.99 -45.20 12.24
C PRO A 68 -41.19 -44.40 10.95
N LEU A 69 -40.15 -43.68 10.53
CA LEU A 69 -40.17 -42.87 9.32
C LEU A 69 -39.79 -43.66 8.07
N THR A 70 -40.45 -43.32 6.96
CA THR A 70 -40.07 -43.72 5.60
C THR A 70 -39.86 -42.48 4.73
N ALA A 71 -38.99 -42.55 3.73
CA ALA A 71 -38.69 -41.43 2.83
C ALA A 71 -39.29 -41.64 1.43
N SER A 72 -39.77 -40.56 0.82
CA SER A 72 -40.19 -40.54 -0.59
C SER A 72 -39.56 -39.37 -1.32
N SER A 73 -38.92 -39.66 -2.46
CA SER A 73 -38.41 -38.61 -3.34
C SER A 73 -39.56 -37.76 -3.86
N ASN A 74 -39.35 -36.45 -3.86
CA ASN A 74 -40.32 -35.46 -4.30
C ASN A 74 -39.90 -34.84 -5.64
N THR A 75 -38.71 -34.25 -5.72
CA THR A 75 -38.15 -33.71 -6.98
C THR A 75 -36.82 -34.39 -7.24
N PRO A 76 -36.59 -34.97 -8.45
CA PRO A 76 -35.34 -35.62 -8.79
C PRO A 76 -34.20 -34.61 -9.01
N PRO A 77 -32.94 -35.06 -8.98
CA PRO A 77 -31.80 -34.23 -9.35
C PRO A 77 -31.78 -33.90 -10.86
N ALA A 78 -31.10 -32.82 -11.22
CA ALA A 78 -31.07 -32.29 -12.58
C ALA A 78 -29.92 -32.84 -13.45
N ASN A 79 -28.80 -33.25 -12.83
CA ASN A 79 -27.54 -33.62 -13.52
C ASN A 79 -27.15 -35.09 -13.23
N GLY A 80 -28.12 -35.95 -12.94
CA GLY A 80 -27.84 -37.36 -12.66
C GLY A 80 -29.09 -38.21 -12.44
N THR A 81 -28.87 -39.48 -12.14
CA THR A 81 -29.95 -40.46 -11.89
C THR A 81 -29.98 -40.82 -10.41
N LEU A 82 -31.14 -40.64 -9.76
CA LEU A 82 -31.35 -40.99 -8.35
C LEU A 82 -32.13 -42.30 -8.22
N ASN A 83 -31.55 -43.26 -7.49
CA ASN A 83 -32.23 -44.43 -6.96
C ASN A 83 -32.49 -44.23 -5.47
N PHE A 84 -33.74 -43.94 -5.10
CA PHE A 84 -34.11 -43.54 -3.74
C PHE A 84 -34.89 -44.65 -3.02
N GLY A 85 -34.42 -45.06 -1.85
CA GLY A 85 -35.02 -46.11 -1.02
C GLY A 85 -35.91 -45.54 0.08
N SER A 86 -37.01 -46.23 0.40
CA SER A 86 -37.97 -45.80 1.42
C SER A 86 -37.42 -45.82 2.85
N ASN A 87 -36.26 -46.44 3.08
CA ASN A 87 -35.53 -46.45 4.34
C ASN A 87 -34.52 -45.29 4.46
N GLY A 88 -34.60 -44.29 3.56
CA GLY A 88 -33.70 -43.14 3.53
C GLY A 88 -32.34 -43.39 2.86
N ALA A 89 -32.05 -44.63 2.43
CA ALA A 89 -30.86 -44.93 1.64
C ALA A 89 -31.04 -44.47 0.18
N PHE A 90 -29.97 -44.07 -0.49
CA PHE A 90 -30.03 -43.74 -1.90
C PHE A 90 -28.71 -43.96 -2.64
N THR A 91 -28.80 -44.09 -3.97
CA THR A 91 -27.67 -44.03 -4.88
C THR A 91 -27.92 -42.91 -5.89
N TYR A 92 -26.95 -42.03 -6.07
CA TYR A 92 -26.99 -40.96 -7.06
C TYR A 92 -25.84 -41.14 -8.04
N ASP A 93 -26.16 -41.21 -9.33
CA ASP A 93 -25.20 -41.38 -10.42
C ASP A 93 -25.09 -40.08 -11.23
N HIS A 94 -23.98 -39.36 -11.09
CA HIS A 94 -23.78 -38.05 -11.72
C HIS A 94 -23.40 -38.22 -13.21
N ASP A 95 -24.04 -37.47 -14.11
CA ASP A 95 -23.91 -37.67 -15.57
C ASP A 95 -22.53 -37.29 -16.15
N GLY A 96 -21.76 -36.49 -15.40
CA GLY A 96 -20.39 -36.06 -15.71
C GLY A 96 -20.31 -34.89 -16.69
N ALA A 97 -21.45 -34.43 -17.23
CA ALA A 97 -21.48 -33.38 -18.25
C ALA A 97 -21.30 -31.97 -17.67
N ASN A 98 -21.82 -31.73 -16.47
CA ASN A 98 -21.69 -30.47 -15.74
C ASN A 98 -20.94 -30.70 -14.40
N TRP A 99 -20.51 -29.61 -13.75
CA TRP A 99 -19.88 -29.66 -12.42
C TRP A 99 -20.61 -28.77 -11.41
N ASN A 100 -21.78 -28.25 -11.78
CA ASN A 100 -22.63 -27.49 -10.87
C ASN A 100 -23.16 -28.41 -9.78
N ASN A 101 -23.32 -27.87 -8.57
CA ASN A 101 -24.01 -28.58 -7.50
C ASN A 101 -25.40 -29.01 -7.97
N ASP A 102 -25.83 -30.18 -7.51
CA ASP A 102 -27.15 -30.73 -7.79
C ASP A 102 -27.97 -30.79 -6.51
N SER A 103 -29.27 -30.96 -6.64
CA SER A 103 -30.13 -31.12 -5.48
C SER A 103 -31.36 -31.94 -5.83
N PHE A 104 -31.86 -32.65 -4.83
CA PHE A 104 -33.16 -33.30 -4.94
C PHE A 104 -33.92 -33.06 -3.64
N THR A 105 -35.25 -33.17 -3.68
CA THR A 105 -36.07 -32.97 -2.48
C THR A 105 -36.79 -34.26 -2.10
N TYR A 106 -37.10 -34.40 -0.81
CA TYR A 106 -37.85 -35.54 -0.28
C TYR A 106 -38.82 -35.07 0.82
N HIS A 107 -39.74 -35.95 1.20
CA HIS A 107 -40.50 -35.84 2.45
C HIS A 107 -40.42 -37.17 3.18
N CYS A 108 -40.51 -37.13 4.52
CA CYS A 108 -40.67 -38.32 5.34
C CYS A 108 -42.15 -38.56 5.68
N ASN A 109 -42.50 -39.82 5.93
CA ASN A 109 -43.84 -40.30 6.20
C ASN A 109 -43.81 -41.29 7.38
N ASP A 110 -44.66 -41.04 8.37
CA ASP A 110 -44.84 -41.81 9.62
C ASP A 110 -45.84 -42.98 9.48
N GLY A 111 -46.37 -43.22 8.27
CA GLY A 111 -47.45 -44.16 7.97
C GLY A 111 -48.84 -43.51 7.84
N PHE A 112 -48.98 -42.23 8.21
CA PHE A 112 -50.23 -41.47 8.22
C PHE A 112 -50.13 -40.12 7.49
N ASN A 113 -49.09 -39.32 7.76
CA ASN A 113 -48.88 -37.96 7.29
C ASN A 113 -47.52 -37.80 6.60
N ASN A 114 -47.45 -36.84 5.67
CA ASN A 114 -46.19 -36.40 5.08
C ASN A 114 -45.65 -35.18 5.82
N SER A 115 -44.33 -35.11 5.98
CA SER A 115 -43.61 -33.97 6.53
C SER A 115 -43.62 -32.74 5.62
N ASN A 116 -42.96 -31.67 6.07
CA ASN A 116 -42.43 -30.64 5.17
C ASN A 116 -41.47 -31.25 4.13
N ILE A 117 -41.27 -30.53 3.03
CA ILE A 117 -40.25 -30.90 2.04
C ILE A 117 -38.88 -30.51 2.59
N ALA A 118 -37.94 -31.45 2.57
CA ALA A 118 -36.53 -31.23 2.85
C ALA A 118 -35.70 -31.35 1.56
N THR A 119 -34.58 -30.63 1.53
CA THR A 119 -33.66 -30.56 0.40
C THR A 119 -32.39 -31.33 0.71
N VAL A 120 -31.99 -32.19 -0.21
CA VAL A 120 -30.67 -32.83 -0.22
C VAL A 120 -29.78 -32.06 -1.18
N ASN A 121 -28.74 -31.43 -0.64
CA ASN A 121 -27.74 -30.70 -1.43
C ASN A 121 -26.58 -31.65 -1.80
N LEU A 122 -26.26 -31.74 -3.10
CA LEU A 122 -25.18 -32.56 -3.63
C LEU A 122 -24.05 -31.65 -4.13
N SER A 123 -22.95 -31.59 -3.39
CA SER A 123 -21.78 -30.81 -3.78
C SER A 123 -20.87 -31.59 -4.73
N ILE A 124 -20.65 -31.07 -5.94
CA ILE A 124 -19.85 -31.72 -6.99
C ILE A 124 -18.43 -31.13 -7.03
N THR A 125 -17.41 -31.96 -6.84
CA THR A 125 -16.00 -31.56 -7.00
C THR A 125 -15.54 -31.80 -8.44
N ARG A 126 -15.14 -30.73 -9.14
CA ARG A 126 -14.57 -30.79 -10.50
C ARG A 126 -13.21 -31.50 -10.53
N LEU A 127 -12.99 -32.32 -11.55
CA LEU A 127 -11.71 -32.95 -11.89
C LEU A 127 -10.98 -32.11 -12.97
N VAL A 128 -9.64 -32.17 -12.98
CA VAL A 128 -8.83 -31.53 -14.04
C VAL A 128 -9.01 -32.25 -15.37
N ASP A 129 -9.22 -31.50 -16.46
CA ASP A 129 -9.46 -32.07 -17.80
C ASP A 129 -8.17 -32.53 -18.51
N ASP A 130 -7.08 -31.78 -18.38
CA ASP A 130 -5.76 -32.09 -18.96
C ASP A 130 -4.63 -31.66 -18.01
N ILE A 131 -3.63 -32.52 -17.82
CA ILE A 131 -2.46 -32.24 -16.97
C ILE A 131 -1.25 -31.94 -17.87
N PRO A 132 -0.63 -30.75 -17.74
CA PRO A 132 0.46 -30.33 -18.62
C PRO A 132 1.65 -31.30 -18.61
N SER A 133 2.35 -31.39 -19.74
CA SER A 133 3.51 -32.30 -19.89
C SER A 133 4.86 -31.69 -19.48
N ARG A 134 4.94 -30.37 -19.26
CA ARG A 134 6.16 -29.74 -18.73
C ARG A 134 6.20 -29.85 -17.22
N LEU A 135 7.37 -30.14 -16.67
CA LEU A 135 7.56 -30.45 -15.25
C LEU A 135 8.60 -29.55 -14.60
N LEU A 136 8.20 -28.90 -13.52
CA LEU A 136 9.12 -28.30 -12.55
C LEU A 136 9.71 -29.41 -11.68
N TYR A 137 11.01 -29.37 -11.41
CA TYR A 137 11.70 -30.34 -10.57
C TYR A 137 11.77 -29.82 -9.13
N LEU A 138 11.36 -30.63 -8.16
CA LEU A 138 11.46 -30.31 -6.73
C LEU A 138 12.26 -31.39 -6.00
N ILE A 139 13.21 -30.98 -5.15
CA ILE A 139 13.92 -31.88 -4.24
C ILE A 139 13.18 -31.90 -2.91
N VAL A 140 12.46 -33.00 -2.64
CA VAL A 140 11.64 -33.16 -1.43
C VAL A 140 12.25 -34.28 -0.57
N GLY A 141 13.06 -33.89 0.41
CA GLY A 141 13.90 -34.84 1.16
C GLY A 141 14.90 -35.54 0.23
N PRO A 142 14.97 -36.89 0.19
CA PRO A 142 15.83 -37.63 -0.72
C PRO A 142 15.20 -37.89 -2.10
N GLN A 143 13.97 -37.42 -2.36
CA GLN A 143 13.19 -37.75 -3.56
C GLN A 143 13.12 -36.57 -4.53
N LEU A 144 13.13 -36.90 -5.83
CA LEU A 144 12.78 -35.96 -6.89
C LEU A 144 11.28 -36.03 -7.14
N ARG A 145 10.60 -34.88 -7.11
CA ARG A 145 9.17 -34.74 -7.32
C ARG A 145 8.90 -33.70 -8.42
N TYR A 146 7.67 -33.69 -8.94
CA TYR A 146 7.32 -32.86 -10.09
C TYR A 146 6.03 -32.07 -9.88
N VAL A 147 6.03 -30.81 -10.32
CA VAL A 147 4.83 -29.97 -10.46
C VAL A 147 4.62 -29.69 -11.96
N PRO A 148 3.49 -30.10 -12.55
CA PRO A 148 3.19 -29.78 -13.94
C PRO A 148 2.92 -28.29 -14.16
N TYR A 149 3.22 -27.78 -15.34
CA TYR A 149 2.93 -26.39 -15.71
C TYR A 149 2.70 -26.21 -17.22
N ASP A 150 1.89 -25.21 -17.58
CA ASP A 150 1.83 -24.68 -18.93
C ASP A 150 2.71 -23.45 -19.08
N ALA A 151 3.32 -23.30 -20.25
CA ALA A 151 4.11 -22.12 -20.57
C ALA A 151 4.35 -21.95 -22.07
N ASN A 152 4.63 -20.71 -22.49
CA ASN A 152 5.05 -20.40 -23.86
C ASN A 152 6.51 -20.82 -24.13
N HIS A 153 7.35 -20.83 -23.09
CA HIS A 153 8.73 -21.35 -23.11
C HIS A 153 9.00 -22.26 -21.91
N SER A 154 10.00 -23.13 -22.01
CA SER A 154 10.42 -23.98 -20.89
C SER A 154 11.08 -23.12 -19.80
N LEU A 155 10.81 -23.41 -18.52
CA LEU A 155 11.51 -22.79 -17.39
C LEU A 155 13.04 -23.02 -17.45
N TYR A 156 13.48 -24.07 -18.13
CA TYR A 156 14.90 -24.43 -18.27
C TYR A 156 15.56 -23.94 -19.56
N ASP A 157 14.78 -23.30 -20.45
CA ASP A 157 15.26 -22.78 -21.73
C ASP A 157 14.50 -21.47 -22.06
N ILE A 158 14.82 -20.43 -21.28
CA ILE A 158 14.21 -19.10 -21.40
C ILE A 158 15.02 -18.29 -22.43
N PRO A 159 14.41 -17.83 -23.55
CA PRO A 159 15.11 -17.04 -24.56
C PRO A 159 15.64 -15.71 -23.99
N ASP A 160 16.80 -15.24 -24.47
CA ASP A 160 17.37 -13.96 -24.06
C ASP A 160 16.49 -12.75 -24.47
N THR A 161 15.49 -12.93 -25.35
CA THR A 161 14.49 -11.89 -25.67
C THR A 161 13.47 -11.66 -24.55
N VAL A 162 13.35 -12.59 -23.61
CA VAL A 162 12.43 -12.48 -22.48
C VAL A 162 13.03 -11.55 -21.43
N THR A 163 12.30 -10.49 -21.09
CA THR A 163 12.66 -9.52 -20.03
C THR A 163 11.68 -9.52 -18.85
N ARG A 164 10.51 -10.13 -19.04
CA ARG A 164 9.44 -10.25 -18.03
C ARG A 164 8.96 -11.68 -17.92
N ALA A 165 8.49 -12.09 -16.75
CA ALA A 165 7.69 -13.29 -16.57
C ALA A 165 6.35 -12.97 -15.91
N VAL A 166 5.28 -13.67 -16.31
CA VAL A 166 3.97 -13.67 -15.65
C VAL A 166 3.68 -15.10 -15.21
N VAL A 167 3.57 -15.32 -13.90
CA VAL A 167 3.19 -16.60 -13.30
C VAL A 167 1.75 -16.49 -12.82
N VAL A 168 0.82 -17.18 -13.49
CA VAL A 168 -0.61 -17.12 -13.21
C VAL A 168 -1.11 -18.37 -12.48
N VAL A 169 -1.73 -18.17 -11.33
CA VAL A 169 -2.33 -19.24 -10.53
C VAL A 169 -3.82 -19.37 -10.86
N HIS A 170 -4.23 -20.59 -11.19
CA HIS A 170 -5.60 -20.92 -11.57
C HIS A 170 -6.62 -20.79 -10.41
N GLY A 171 -7.91 -20.77 -10.75
CA GLY A 171 -9.02 -20.77 -9.78
C GLY A 171 -9.32 -22.14 -9.17
N THR A 172 -10.47 -22.26 -8.49
CA THR A 172 -10.91 -23.50 -7.79
C THR A 172 -11.02 -24.70 -8.73
N ASN A 173 -11.29 -24.45 -10.02
CA ASN A 173 -11.43 -25.46 -11.06
C ASN A 173 -10.09 -26.11 -11.47
N ARG A 174 -8.96 -25.59 -10.99
CA ARG A 174 -7.62 -26.15 -11.26
C ARG A 174 -7.33 -26.30 -12.76
N ASN A 175 -7.75 -25.32 -13.55
CA ASN A 175 -7.60 -25.29 -15.00
C ASN A 175 -6.42 -24.40 -15.42
N ALA A 176 -5.18 -24.82 -15.16
CA ALA A 176 -3.99 -24.01 -15.45
C ALA A 176 -3.89 -23.60 -16.93
N ASN A 177 -4.24 -24.49 -17.86
CA ASN A 177 -4.22 -24.22 -19.29
C ASN A 177 -5.15 -23.06 -19.69
N ASP A 178 -6.34 -22.97 -19.10
CA ASP A 178 -7.28 -21.88 -19.42
C ASP A 178 -6.69 -20.54 -18.99
N TYR A 179 -6.12 -20.48 -17.77
CA TYR A 179 -5.46 -19.28 -17.25
C TYR A 179 -4.20 -18.91 -18.05
N TYR A 180 -3.43 -19.91 -18.50
CA TYR A 180 -2.34 -19.68 -19.44
C TYR A 180 -2.83 -19.00 -20.72
N ASN A 181 -3.92 -19.50 -21.31
CA ASN A 181 -4.52 -18.92 -22.53
C ASN A 181 -5.09 -17.51 -22.29
N THR A 182 -5.73 -17.26 -21.15
CA THR A 182 -6.20 -15.94 -20.74
C THR A 182 -5.06 -14.91 -20.76
N ILE A 183 -3.93 -15.24 -20.12
CA ILE A 183 -2.77 -14.34 -20.06
C ILE A 183 -2.09 -14.21 -21.42
N LEU A 184 -2.04 -15.28 -22.22
CA LEU A 184 -1.50 -15.24 -23.58
C LEU A 184 -2.31 -14.29 -24.49
N ILE A 185 -3.64 -14.31 -24.39
CA ILE A 185 -4.54 -13.40 -25.11
C ILE A 185 -4.33 -11.96 -24.61
N ALA A 186 -4.27 -11.75 -23.29
CA ALA A 186 -4.01 -10.43 -22.72
C ALA A 186 -2.67 -9.85 -23.19
N ALA A 187 -1.60 -10.67 -23.22
CA ALA A 187 -0.29 -10.27 -23.73
C ALA A 187 -0.32 -9.93 -25.23
N THR A 188 -1.09 -10.69 -26.03
CA THR A 188 -1.28 -10.42 -27.46
C THR A 188 -1.95 -9.07 -27.67
N ASN A 189 -3.01 -8.79 -26.90
CA ASN A 189 -3.76 -7.54 -26.98
C ASN A 189 -3.00 -6.33 -26.39
N ALA A 190 -2.04 -6.57 -25.51
CA ALA A 190 -1.14 -5.57 -24.96
C ALA A 190 0.04 -5.27 -25.92
N GLY A 191 -0.23 -4.97 -27.18
CA GLY A 191 0.82 -4.64 -28.16
C GLY A 191 1.78 -5.79 -28.48
N ASN A 192 1.31 -7.05 -28.41
CA ASN A 192 2.09 -8.26 -28.67
C ASN A 192 3.25 -8.51 -27.69
N ALA A 193 3.04 -8.23 -26.41
CA ALA A 193 4.03 -8.41 -25.33
C ALA A 193 4.53 -9.85 -25.14
N GLN A 194 3.84 -10.84 -25.70
CA GLN A 194 4.21 -12.26 -25.63
C GLN A 194 5.63 -12.54 -26.18
N GLY A 195 6.17 -11.70 -27.07
CA GLY A 195 7.54 -11.86 -27.60
C GLY A 195 8.66 -11.59 -26.59
N HIS A 196 8.36 -10.87 -25.51
CA HIS A 196 9.31 -10.49 -24.46
C HIS A 196 8.88 -10.96 -23.06
N THR A 197 7.80 -11.75 -22.99
CA THR A 197 7.21 -12.21 -21.73
C THR A 197 7.15 -13.73 -21.68
N LEU A 198 7.74 -14.32 -20.64
CA LEU A 198 7.52 -15.73 -20.28
C LEU A 198 6.19 -15.82 -19.53
N ILE A 199 5.26 -16.62 -20.03
CA ILE A 199 3.96 -16.85 -19.39
C ILE A 199 3.98 -18.27 -18.83
N VAL A 200 3.70 -18.43 -17.54
CA VAL A 200 3.74 -19.71 -16.83
C VAL A 200 2.47 -19.88 -16.02
N ALA A 201 1.82 -21.05 -16.12
CA ALA A 201 0.69 -21.42 -15.29
C ALA A 201 0.98 -22.76 -14.59
N PRO A 202 1.41 -22.76 -13.32
CA PRO A 202 1.58 -23.99 -12.56
C PRO A 202 0.23 -24.69 -12.32
N GLN A 203 0.25 -26.03 -12.37
CA GLN A 203 -0.90 -26.88 -12.12
C GLN A 203 -0.79 -27.50 -10.72
N PHE A 204 -1.57 -26.98 -9.78
CA PHE A 204 -1.65 -27.55 -8.44
C PHE A 204 -2.68 -28.68 -8.41
N LEU A 205 -2.20 -29.92 -8.32
CA LEU A 205 -3.03 -31.12 -8.38
C LEU A 205 -3.58 -31.52 -7.01
N THR A 206 -4.67 -32.28 -7.03
CA THR A 206 -5.20 -33.01 -5.87
C THR A 206 -5.10 -34.52 -6.08
N TYR A 207 -5.31 -35.29 -5.01
CA TYR A 207 -5.35 -36.76 -5.10
C TYR A 207 -6.33 -37.24 -6.18
N LEU A 208 -7.51 -36.61 -6.28
CA LEU A 208 -8.55 -36.99 -7.23
C LEU A 208 -8.09 -36.80 -8.69
N ASP A 209 -7.33 -35.75 -8.95
CA ASP A 209 -6.86 -35.42 -10.31
C ASP A 209 -5.88 -36.48 -10.86
N ILE A 210 -5.14 -37.15 -9.97
CA ILE A 210 -4.13 -38.16 -10.37
C ILE A 210 -4.71 -39.58 -10.37
N PHE A 211 -5.45 -39.94 -9.32
CA PHE A 211 -5.82 -41.34 -9.07
C PHE A 211 -7.24 -41.68 -9.50
N GLU A 212 -8.15 -40.71 -9.52
CA GLU A 212 -9.54 -40.91 -9.94
C GLU A 212 -9.79 -40.40 -11.38
N ASN A 213 -8.89 -39.58 -11.93
CA ASN A 213 -8.87 -39.18 -13.34
C ASN A 213 -7.56 -39.51 -14.08
N PRO A 214 -7.18 -40.81 -14.21
CA PRO A 214 -5.92 -41.18 -14.84
C PRO A 214 -5.82 -40.77 -16.32
N ASN A 215 -6.96 -40.51 -16.99
CA ASN A 215 -6.99 -40.09 -18.39
C ASN A 215 -6.53 -38.63 -18.59
N ALA A 216 -6.50 -37.81 -17.54
CA ALA A 216 -5.96 -36.45 -17.61
C ALA A 216 -4.44 -36.42 -17.83
N ILE A 217 -3.74 -37.53 -17.56
CA ILE A 217 -2.30 -37.67 -17.81
C ILE A 217 -2.11 -38.40 -19.15
N THR A 218 -1.88 -37.63 -20.21
CA THR A 218 -1.74 -38.17 -21.58
C THR A 218 -0.28 -38.52 -21.97
N TRP A 219 0.67 -38.31 -21.07
CA TRP A 219 2.12 -38.44 -21.29
C TRP A 219 2.76 -39.41 -20.27
N PRO A 220 3.93 -40.00 -20.56
CA PRO A 220 4.46 -41.11 -19.78
C PRO A 220 5.00 -40.65 -18.41
N VAL A 221 4.18 -40.78 -17.36
CA VAL A 221 4.63 -40.72 -15.97
C VAL A 221 5.03 -42.13 -15.52
N THR A 222 6.30 -42.32 -15.14
CA THR A 222 6.79 -43.65 -14.73
C THR A 222 6.16 -44.10 -13.40
N ASN A 223 5.90 -43.15 -12.50
CA ASN A 223 5.23 -43.38 -11.23
C ASN A 223 4.35 -42.16 -10.87
N PRO A 224 3.01 -42.29 -10.88
CA PRO A 224 2.09 -41.19 -10.55
C PRO A 224 2.33 -40.55 -9.19
N PHE A 225 2.94 -41.28 -8.24
CA PHE A 225 3.32 -40.76 -6.94
C PHE A 225 4.48 -39.77 -6.95
N ASP A 226 5.16 -39.59 -8.10
CA ASP A 226 6.20 -38.57 -8.25
C ASP A 226 5.62 -37.17 -8.54
N LEU A 227 4.36 -37.08 -8.95
CA LEU A 227 3.62 -35.82 -9.04
C LEU A 227 3.24 -35.33 -7.64
N VAL A 228 3.50 -34.06 -7.35
CA VAL A 228 3.09 -33.44 -6.09
C VAL A 228 1.60 -33.11 -6.14
N TYR A 229 0.87 -33.41 -5.08
CA TYR A 229 -0.54 -33.06 -4.96
C TYR A 229 -0.90 -32.64 -3.53
N TRP A 230 -1.92 -31.80 -3.42
CA TRP A 230 -2.40 -31.22 -2.17
C TRP A 230 -3.86 -31.60 -1.90
N THR A 231 -4.39 -31.17 -0.76
CA THR A 231 -5.84 -31.20 -0.52
C THR A 231 -6.52 -30.12 -1.37
N SER A 232 -7.82 -30.23 -1.60
CA SER A 232 -8.59 -29.25 -2.38
C SER A 232 -8.52 -27.82 -1.82
N GLY A 233 -8.35 -27.69 -0.51
CA GLY A 233 -8.11 -26.42 0.19
C GLY A 233 -6.63 -26.02 0.28
N GLY A 234 -5.74 -27.00 0.51
CA GLY A 234 -4.37 -26.72 0.96
C GLY A 234 -3.48 -26.01 -0.06
N TRP A 235 -3.63 -26.30 -1.36
CA TRP A 235 -2.78 -25.67 -2.37
C TRP A 235 -2.93 -24.14 -2.43
N LYS A 236 -4.15 -23.60 -2.26
CA LYS A 236 -4.41 -22.16 -2.25
C LYS A 236 -4.04 -21.49 -0.93
N GLU A 237 -3.71 -22.29 0.07
CA GLU A 237 -3.35 -21.86 1.42
C GLU A 237 -1.84 -21.99 1.68
N GLY A 238 -1.04 -22.50 0.74
CA GLY A 238 0.39 -22.71 1.00
C GLY A 238 0.67 -23.90 1.92
N ASP A 239 -0.26 -24.85 2.03
CA ASP A 239 -0.09 -26.00 2.90
C ASP A 239 0.87 -27.05 2.30
N GLU A 240 1.34 -27.93 3.17
CA GLU A 240 2.14 -29.09 2.82
C GLU A 240 1.39 -30.07 1.91
N SER A 241 2.11 -30.67 0.96
CA SER A 241 1.56 -31.66 0.04
C SER A 241 1.08 -32.93 0.75
N ALA A 242 0.07 -33.57 0.16
CA ALA A 242 -0.61 -34.75 0.69
C ALA A 242 -0.01 -36.08 0.15
N ASN A 243 1.19 -36.04 -0.43
CA ASN A 243 1.87 -37.21 -0.99
C ASN A 243 2.23 -38.24 0.10
N PRO A 244 2.17 -39.56 -0.19
CA PRO A 244 2.68 -40.58 0.71
C PRO A 244 4.22 -40.57 0.73
N GLY A 245 4.83 -40.82 1.90
CA GLY A 245 6.29 -41.02 2.01
C GLY A 245 7.01 -40.21 3.08
N GLY A 246 6.30 -39.41 3.88
CA GLY A 246 6.86 -38.73 5.07
C GLY A 246 7.68 -37.46 4.78
N TYR A 247 7.80 -37.06 3.51
CA TYR A 247 8.32 -35.76 3.10
C TYR A 247 7.23 -35.04 2.31
N SER A 248 7.00 -33.78 2.64
CA SER A 248 6.02 -32.90 2.01
C SER A 248 6.69 -31.62 1.53
N VAL A 249 6.00 -30.89 0.67
CA VAL A 249 6.42 -29.58 0.18
C VAL A 249 5.22 -28.64 0.14
N SER A 250 5.41 -27.39 0.53
CA SER A 250 4.35 -26.39 0.42
C SER A 250 4.03 -26.07 -1.06
N SER A 251 2.79 -25.72 -1.37
CA SER A 251 2.50 -25.13 -2.69
C SER A 251 3.20 -23.77 -2.89
N PHE A 252 3.55 -23.07 -1.81
CA PHE A 252 4.36 -21.85 -1.86
C PHE A 252 5.84 -22.16 -2.10
N ASP A 253 6.37 -23.28 -1.59
CA ASP A 253 7.72 -23.76 -1.96
C ASP A 253 7.81 -24.07 -3.46
N ALA A 254 6.76 -24.66 -4.03
CA ALA A 254 6.71 -24.90 -5.47
C ALA A 254 6.68 -23.58 -6.26
N MET A 255 6.04 -22.53 -5.73
CA MET A 255 6.09 -21.20 -6.34
C MET A 255 7.49 -20.58 -6.20
N ASP A 256 8.13 -20.67 -5.03
CA ASP A 256 9.50 -20.19 -4.80
C ASP A 256 10.46 -20.77 -5.83
N GLU A 257 10.43 -22.10 -6.05
CA GLU A 257 11.26 -22.76 -7.05
C GLU A 257 10.97 -22.26 -8.48
N ILE A 258 9.71 -21.96 -8.83
CA ILE A 258 9.38 -21.36 -10.13
C ILE A 258 10.05 -20.00 -10.27
N LEU A 259 9.92 -19.12 -9.27
CA LEU A 259 10.47 -17.77 -9.34
C LEU A 259 12.01 -17.80 -9.36
N GLU A 260 12.64 -18.64 -8.53
CA GLU A 260 14.09 -18.87 -8.52
C GLU A 260 14.56 -19.43 -9.86
N THR A 261 13.88 -20.44 -10.41
CA THR A 261 14.23 -21.01 -11.72
C THR A 261 14.15 -19.95 -12.82
N ILE A 262 13.11 -19.09 -12.81
CA ILE A 262 13.00 -17.99 -13.77
C ILE A 262 14.16 -17.01 -13.62
N ALA A 263 14.49 -16.60 -12.39
CA ALA A 263 15.57 -15.66 -12.13
C ALA A 263 16.96 -16.21 -12.46
N GLU A 264 17.17 -17.52 -12.25
CA GLU A 264 18.42 -18.19 -12.57
C GLU A 264 18.62 -18.43 -14.08
N LYS A 265 17.55 -18.85 -14.77
CA LYS A 265 17.63 -19.25 -16.19
C LYS A 265 17.36 -18.09 -17.14
N GLY A 266 16.57 -17.10 -16.71
CA GLY A 266 16.21 -15.91 -17.47
C GLY A 266 17.24 -14.79 -17.31
N LYS A 267 18.32 -14.82 -18.10
CA LYS A 267 19.44 -13.85 -17.98
C LYS A 267 19.03 -12.37 -18.03
N ASN A 268 18.01 -12.08 -18.83
CA ASN A 268 17.49 -10.73 -19.05
C ASN A 268 16.16 -10.47 -18.36
N VAL A 269 15.62 -11.44 -17.61
CA VAL A 269 14.41 -11.23 -16.83
C VAL A 269 14.71 -10.25 -15.71
N ARG A 270 13.89 -9.21 -15.59
CA ARG A 270 13.99 -8.17 -14.55
C ARG A 270 12.70 -8.00 -13.77
N ASP A 271 11.57 -8.46 -14.31
CA ASP A 271 10.27 -8.39 -13.67
C ASP A 271 9.57 -9.74 -13.70
N ILE A 272 9.12 -10.22 -12.53
CA ILE A 272 8.22 -11.35 -12.40
C ILE A 272 6.90 -10.88 -11.77
N ILE A 273 5.79 -11.14 -12.46
CA ILE A 273 4.45 -10.83 -11.98
C ILE A 273 3.81 -12.13 -11.52
N VAL A 274 3.52 -12.26 -10.23
CA VAL A 274 2.70 -13.36 -9.69
C VAL A 274 1.26 -12.89 -9.64
N THR A 275 0.38 -13.57 -10.36
CA THR A 275 -1.03 -13.17 -10.48
C THR A 275 -1.96 -14.35 -10.24
N GLY A 276 -3.19 -14.07 -9.82
CA GLY A 276 -4.23 -15.09 -9.78
C GLY A 276 -5.62 -14.49 -9.61
N HIS A 277 -6.63 -15.22 -10.11
CA HIS A 277 -8.05 -14.88 -9.97
C HIS A 277 -8.79 -15.91 -9.10
N SER A 278 -9.79 -15.47 -8.33
CA SER A 278 -10.60 -16.34 -7.46
C SER A 278 -9.76 -17.10 -6.41
N ALA A 279 -9.68 -18.45 -6.45
CA ALA A 279 -8.77 -19.21 -5.59
C ALA A 279 -7.28 -18.91 -5.86
N GLY A 280 -6.91 -18.59 -7.10
CA GLY A 280 -5.58 -18.10 -7.43
C GLY A 280 -5.30 -16.73 -6.82
N GLY A 281 -6.31 -15.86 -6.74
CA GLY A 281 -6.19 -14.58 -6.04
C GLY A 281 -5.96 -14.76 -4.54
N GLN A 282 -6.62 -15.77 -3.94
CA GLN A 282 -6.39 -16.16 -2.54
C GLN A 282 -4.96 -16.66 -2.30
N PHE A 283 -4.45 -17.49 -3.21
CA PHE A 283 -3.06 -17.94 -3.21
C PHE A 283 -2.12 -16.73 -3.26
N THR A 284 -2.26 -15.88 -4.28
CA THR A 284 -1.39 -14.73 -4.52
C THR A 284 -1.41 -13.74 -3.37
N ASN A 285 -2.57 -13.48 -2.75
CA ASN A 285 -2.67 -12.60 -1.58
C ASN A 285 -1.83 -13.09 -0.39
N ARG A 286 -1.91 -14.39 -0.08
CA ARG A 286 -1.19 -15.00 1.05
C ARG A 286 0.29 -15.15 0.75
N TYR A 287 0.61 -15.57 -0.47
CA TYR A 287 1.97 -15.70 -0.93
C TYR A 287 2.69 -14.35 -0.94
N ALA A 288 2.05 -13.30 -1.45
CA ALA A 288 2.55 -11.93 -1.43
C ALA A 288 2.82 -11.39 -0.02
N ALA A 289 2.17 -11.90 1.02
CA ALA A 289 2.48 -11.52 2.40
C ALA A 289 3.58 -12.39 3.03
N GLY A 290 3.60 -13.69 2.71
CA GLY A 290 4.32 -14.69 3.48
C GLY A 290 5.62 -15.25 2.90
N ASN A 291 5.89 -15.06 1.61
CA ASN A 291 7.15 -15.55 1.02
C ASN A 291 8.35 -14.73 1.49
N ASP A 292 9.54 -15.32 1.46
CA ASP A 292 10.84 -14.67 1.67
C ASP A 292 11.75 -14.73 0.42
N VAL A 293 11.22 -15.23 -0.70
CA VAL A 293 11.94 -15.36 -1.96
C VAL A 293 12.03 -14.01 -2.69
N ASP A 294 11.03 -13.14 -2.59
CA ASP A 294 11.02 -11.81 -3.24
C ASP A 294 12.26 -10.99 -2.86
N GLU A 295 12.56 -10.90 -1.56
CA GLU A 295 13.74 -10.18 -1.09
C GLU A 295 15.04 -10.79 -1.64
N THR A 296 15.09 -12.12 -1.74
CA THR A 296 16.26 -12.86 -2.26
C THR A 296 16.44 -12.58 -3.77
N LEU A 297 15.38 -12.68 -4.56
CA LEU A 297 15.42 -12.39 -6.01
C LEU A 297 15.81 -10.95 -6.29
N ARG A 298 15.29 -10.02 -5.48
CA ARG A 298 15.62 -8.59 -5.59
C ARG A 298 17.09 -8.32 -5.26
N GLU A 299 17.61 -8.92 -4.19
CA GLU A 299 18.96 -8.63 -3.69
C GLU A 299 20.07 -9.39 -4.44
N GLU A 300 19.81 -10.63 -4.83
CA GLU A 300 20.81 -11.51 -5.45
C GLU A 300 20.75 -11.52 -6.97
N HIS A 301 19.53 -11.47 -7.53
CA HIS A 301 19.32 -11.57 -8.98
C HIS A 301 18.98 -10.23 -9.64
N GLY A 302 18.68 -9.19 -8.85
CA GLY A 302 18.17 -7.93 -9.40
C GLY A 302 16.86 -8.13 -10.18
N VAL A 303 16.03 -9.07 -9.73
CA VAL A 303 14.73 -9.39 -10.31
C VAL A 303 13.65 -8.86 -9.36
N ARG A 304 12.73 -8.09 -9.90
CA ARG A 304 11.63 -7.47 -9.17
C ARG A 304 10.41 -8.39 -9.20
N VAL A 305 9.73 -8.55 -8.07
CA VAL A 305 8.46 -9.30 -8.01
C VAL A 305 7.30 -8.32 -7.80
N ARG A 306 6.22 -8.49 -8.58
CA ARG A 306 4.95 -7.77 -8.43
C ARG A 306 3.82 -8.77 -8.22
N TYR A 307 2.81 -8.35 -7.47
CA TYR A 307 1.66 -9.19 -7.18
C TYR A 307 0.39 -8.58 -7.73
N VAL A 308 -0.38 -9.36 -8.49
CA VAL A 308 -1.68 -8.93 -9.03
C VAL A 308 -2.76 -9.87 -8.49
N ILE A 309 -3.64 -9.33 -7.65
CA ILE A 309 -4.64 -10.10 -6.92
C ILE A 309 -6.01 -9.76 -7.49
N ALA A 310 -6.65 -10.72 -8.17
CA ALA A 310 -7.94 -10.51 -8.80
C ALA A 310 -9.06 -11.28 -8.08
N ASN A 311 -10.13 -10.57 -7.70
CA ASN A 311 -11.37 -11.13 -7.18
C ASN A 311 -11.22 -12.35 -6.23
N PRO A 312 -10.36 -12.31 -5.19
CA PRO A 312 -10.26 -13.42 -4.25
C PRO A 312 -11.54 -13.53 -3.42
N SER A 313 -11.92 -14.75 -3.04
CA SER A 313 -13.06 -14.91 -2.12
C SER A 313 -12.72 -14.45 -0.70
N THR A 314 -11.45 -14.41 -0.30
CA THR A 314 -11.02 -14.01 1.06
C THR A 314 -9.64 -13.38 1.04
N TYR A 315 -9.39 -12.45 1.96
CA TYR A 315 -8.13 -11.76 2.15
C TYR A 315 -7.48 -12.13 3.50
N LEU A 316 -6.15 -12.04 3.56
CA LEU A 316 -5.36 -12.20 4.78
C LEU A 316 -5.28 -10.87 5.53
N TYR A 317 -5.92 -10.80 6.70
CA TYR A 317 -5.81 -9.65 7.60
C TYR A 317 -4.56 -9.75 8.47
N LEU A 318 -4.00 -8.58 8.83
CA LEU A 318 -2.70 -8.44 9.49
C LEU A 318 -2.81 -8.29 11.02
N ASN A 319 -4.02 -8.09 11.52
CA ASN A 319 -4.42 -8.10 12.94
C ASN A 319 -5.82 -8.67 13.10
N ASP A 320 -6.29 -8.67 14.34
CA ASP A 320 -7.57 -9.18 14.81
C ASP A 320 -8.76 -8.22 14.59
N GLU A 321 -8.56 -7.10 13.89
CA GLU A 321 -9.61 -6.14 13.57
C GLU A 321 -10.35 -6.51 12.28
N ARG A 322 -11.66 -6.32 12.25
CA ARG A 322 -12.50 -6.44 11.05
C ARG A 322 -13.40 -5.21 10.95
N TRP A 323 -14.00 -5.01 9.78
CA TRP A 323 -14.99 -3.95 9.58
C TRP A 323 -16.17 -4.12 10.54
N THR A 324 -16.63 -3.01 11.13
CA THR A 324 -17.69 -3.04 12.15
C THR A 324 -19.10 -3.28 11.59
N GLY A 325 -19.25 -3.28 10.25
CA GLY A 325 -20.50 -3.58 9.56
C GLY A 325 -21.43 -2.37 9.41
N PRO A 326 -22.53 -2.49 8.65
CA PRO A 326 -23.45 -1.38 8.38
C PRO A 326 -24.03 -0.76 9.67
N PRO A 327 -24.28 0.57 9.70
CA PRO A 327 -24.29 1.50 8.57
C PRO A 327 -22.94 2.16 8.22
N ASP A 328 -21.82 1.66 8.76
CA ASP A 328 -20.47 2.18 8.51
C ASP A 328 -20.08 2.08 7.01
N PRO A 329 -19.70 3.17 6.33
CA PRO A 329 -19.24 3.16 4.93
C PRO A 329 -17.80 2.64 4.76
N TYR A 330 -17.44 1.59 5.51
CA TYR A 330 -16.12 0.95 5.53
C TYR A 330 -14.99 1.80 6.14
N THR A 331 -15.29 2.66 7.12
CA THR A 331 -14.32 3.56 7.77
C THR A 331 -13.94 3.13 9.19
N SER A 332 -14.69 2.24 9.84
CA SER A 332 -14.39 1.79 11.22
C SER A 332 -14.03 0.31 11.29
N PHE A 333 -12.93 0.02 11.98
CA PHE A 333 -12.39 -1.31 12.20
C PHE A 333 -12.23 -1.58 13.70
N GLY A 334 -12.53 -2.81 14.13
CA GLY A 334 -12.38 -3.21 15.52
C GLY A 334 -12.42 -4.73 15.68
N VAL A 335 -12.10 -5.20 16.88
CA VAL A 335 -12.13 -6.64 17.21
C VAL A 335 -13.59 -7.11 17.26
N PRO A 336 -14.00 -8.07 16.40
CA PRO A 336 -15.36 -8.61 16.43
C PRO A 336 -15.72 -9.22 17.78
N ALA A 337 -16.96 -8.98 18.22
CA ALA A 337 -17.49 -9.62 19.44
C ALA A 337 -17.75 -11.13 19.25
N ASN A 338 -17.93 -11.58 18.01
CA ASN A 338 -18.09 -12.97 17.64
C ASN A 338 -16.74 -13.53 17.17
N ASP A 339 -16.23 -14.53 17.89
CA ASP A 339 -14.97 -15.22 17.59
C ASP A 339 -15.12 -16.41 16.61
N CYS A 340 -16.35 -16.70 16.19
CA CYS A 340 -16.75 -17.85 15.38
C CYS A 340 -16.53 -19.23 16.06
N THR A 341 -17.01 -19.49 17.31
CA THR A 341 -16.93 -20.85 17.95
C THR A 341 -18.14 -21.32 18.81
N PRO A 342 -18.34 -22.66 19.05
CA PRO A 342 -17.55 -23.84 18.61
C PRO A 342 -18.16 -24.64 17.43
N GLY A 343 -17.31 -24.99 16.45
CA GLY A 343 -17.64 -25.77 15.24
C GLY A 343 -17.20 -25.10 13.92
N GLN A 344 -16.81 -23.81 13.98
CA GLN A 344 -16.29 -23.02 12.86
C GLN A 344 -14.83 -22.60 13.09
N GLN A 345 -14.14 -22.20 12.03
CA GLN A 345 -12.76 -21.70 12.09
C GLN A 345 -12.77 -20.27 12.64
N HIS A 346 -11.95 -20.02 13.68
CA HIS A 346 -11.80 -18.70 14.30
C HIS A 346 -11.36 -17.66 13.25
N TYR A 347 -11.94 -16.46 13.30
CA TYR A 347 -11.79 -15.46 12.25
C TYR A 347 -10.37 -14.90 12.08
N ASP A 348 -9.54 -14.98 13.13
CA ASP A 348 -8.14 -14.56 13.10
C ASP A 348 -7.14 -15.71 12.93
N HIS A 349 -7.61 -16.95 12.88
CA HIS A 349 -6.75 -18.06 12.49
C HIS A 349 -6.46 -17.97 10.98
N TYR A 350 -5.27 -18.44 10.61
CA TYR A 350 -4.93 -18.71 9.23
C TYR A 350 -5.99 -19.66 8.68
N LYS A 351 -6.61 -19.35 7.54
CA LYS A 351 -6.12 -18.48 6.45
C LYS A 351 -6.62 -17.03 6.41
N TYR A 352 -7.40 -16.58 7.40
CA TYR A 352 -8.06 -15.27 7.41
C TYR A 352 -7.28 -14.21 8.18
N GLY A 353 -6.50 -14.64 9.19
CA GLY A 353 -5.58 -13.81 9.96
C GLY A 353 -4.22 -14.47 10.13
N LEU A 354 -3.40 -13.91 11.03
CA LEU A 354 -2.04 -14.36 11.27
C LEU A 354 -1.90 -15.33 12.45
N GLN A 355 -2.96 -15.77 13.13
CA GLN A 355 -2.82 -16.77 14.19
C GLN A 355 -2.79 -18.19 13.61
N ASN A 356 -2.14 -19.15 14.30
CA ASN A 356 -2.14 -20.57 13.90
C ASN A 356 -1.79 -20.82 12.42
N ARG A 357 -0.77 -20.10 11.92
CA ARG A 357 -0.26 -20.19 10.55
C ARG A 357 0.27 -21.60 10.23
N ASN A 358 0.25 -21.95 8.95
CA ASN A 358 0.83 -23.20 8.46
C ASN A 358 2.38 -23.18 8.50
N PRO A 359 3.06 -24.32 8.25
CA PRO A 359 4.52 -24.42 8.35
C PRO A 359 5.29 -23.40 7.51
N TYR A 360 4.86 -23.15 6.26
CA TYR A 360 5.50 -22.18 5.38
C TYR A 360 5.41 -20.76 5.96
N MET A 361 4.21 -20.33 6.31
CA MET A 361 3.94 -19.01 6.90
C MET A 361 4.56 -18.82 8.30
N ASN A 362 5.08 -19.88 8.93
CA ASN A 362 5.82 -19.82 10.19
C ASN A 362 7.34 -19.69 10.02
N ARG A 363 7.86 -19.71 8.78
CA ARG A 363 9.26 -19.35 8.52
C ARG A 363 9.55 -17.90 8.90
N LEU A 364 8.56 -17.04 8.72
CA LEU A 364 8.59 -15.62 9.07
C LEU A 364 7.78 -15.34 10.33
N SER A 365 8.22 -14.34 11.09
CA SER A 365 7.41 -13.78 12.18
C SER A 365 6.26 -12.94 11.59
N ALA A 366 5.20 -12.75 12.37
CA ALA A 366 4.08 -11.90 11.96
C ALA A 366 4.52 -10.46 11.61
N ASP A 367 5.54 -9.94 12.30
CA ASP A 367 6.07 -8.59 12.06
C ASP A 367 6.86 -8.49 10.76
N ILE A 368 7.58 -9.56 10.38
CA ILE A 368 8.23 -9.62 9.06
C ILE A 368 7.18 -9.73 7.96
N ILE A 369 6.15 -10.56 8.13
CA ILE A 369 5.04 -10.66 7.16
C ILE A 369 4.39 -9.29 6.94
N ARG A 370 4.12 -8.53 8.02
CA ARG A 370 3.58 -7.16 7.92
C ARG A 370 4.54 -6.22 7.19
N SER A 371 5.82 -6.24 7.54
CA SER A 371 6.81 -5.34 6.92
C SER A 371 7.01 -5.65 5.44
N ASN A 372 7.20 -6.92 5.09
CA ASN A 372 7.33 -7.36 3.70
C ASN A 372 6.08 -7.00 2.90
N TYR A 373 4.89 -7.26 3.46
CA TYR A 373 3.66 -6.96 2.75
C TYR A 373 3.47 -5.46 2.50
N ARG A 374 3.84 -4.58 3.44
CA ARG A 374 3.84 -3.12 3.25
C ARG A 374 4.72 -2.68 2.08
N ASP A 375 5.93 -3.23 2.02
CA ASP A 375 6.99 -2.79 1.10
C ASP A 375 6.83 -3.38 -0.32
N ARG A 376 5.95 -4.37 -0.49
CA ARG A 376 5.67 -5.02 -1.77
C ARG A 376 4.69 -4.24 -2.63
N ARG A 377 4.91 -4.30 -3.95
CA ARG A 377 4.00 -3.74 -4.95
C ARG A 377 2.89 -4.73 -5.25
N VAL A 378 1.67 -4.39 -4.81
CA VAL A 378 0.49 -5.23 -4.94
C VAL A 378 -0.61 -4.45 -5.64
N MET A 379 -1.11 -4.98 -6.75
CA MET A 379 -2.25 -4.42 -7.49
C MET A 379 -3.49 -5.30 -7.27
N TYR A 380 -4.58 -4.70 -6.81
CA TYR A 380 -5.86 -5.39 -6.63
C TYR A 380 -6.80 -5.07 -7.79
N LEU A 381 -7.32 -6.11 -8.44
CA LEU A 381 -8.31 -5.99 -9.51
C LEU A 381 -9.66 -6.49 -9.00
N MET A 382 -10.66 -5.60 -8.98
CA MET A 382 -11.98 -5.85 -8.40
C MET A 382 -13.07 -5.68 -9.46
N GLY A 383 -13.75 -6.76 -9.85
CA GLY A 383 -14.92 -6.70 -10.73
C GLY A 383 -16.11 -6.05 -10.02
N GLU A 384 -16.65 -4.97 -10.57
CA GLU A 384 -17.80 -4.25 -10.00
C GLU A 384 -19.05 -5.12 -9.87
N LEU A 385 -19.22 -6.09 -10.77
CA LEU A 385 -20.38 -6.99 -10.82
C LEU A 385 -20.12 -8.35 -10.13
N ASP A 386 -18.98 -8.55 -9.48
CA ASP A 386 -18.67 -9.78 -8.72
C ASP A 386 -19.35 -9.75 -7.33
N VAL A 387 -20.68 -9.84 -7.35
CA VAL A 387 -21.58 -9.72 -6.19
C VAL A 387 -22.27 -11.04 -5.80
N GLU A 388 -22.39 -12.02 -6.69
CA GLU A 388 -23.00 -13.33 -6.40
C GLU A 388 -22.32 -14.45 -7.19
N ASP A 389 -21.84 -15.49 -6.51
CA ASP A 389 -21.28 -16.71 -7.13
C ASP A 389 -21.28 -17.90 -6.17
N GLY A 390 -21.53 -19.11 -6.70
CA GLY A 390 -21.56 -20.37 -5.97
C GLY A 390 -20.20 -20.84 -5.43
N SER A 391 -19.08 -20.25 -5.87
CA SER A 391 -17.73 -20.57 -5.34
C SER A 391 -17.23 -19.65 -4.22
N LEU A 392 -18.10 -18.73 -3.74
CA LEU A 392 -17.77 -17.80 -2.66
C LEU A 392 -17.60 -18.52 -1.31
N ASP A 393 -16.58 -18.11 -0.53
CA ASP A 393 -16.41 -18.60 0.84
C ASP A 393 -17.47 -17.94 1.76
N GLN A 394 -18.42 -18.74 2.24
CA GLN A 394 -19.54 -18.30 3.09
C GLN A 394 -19.33 -18.60 4.59
N THR A 395 -18.11 -18.95 5.01
CA THR A 395 -17.81 -19.18 6.43
C THR A 395 -18.00 -17.91 7.27
N CYS A 396 -18.25 -18.07 8.58
CA CYS A 396 -18.33 -16.95 9.53
C CYS A 396 -17.14 -15.99 9.41
N ALA A 397 -15.92 -16.54 9.38
CA ALA A 397 -14.68 -15.78 9.24
C ALA A 397 -14.61 -14.99 7.93
N ALA A 398 -15.05 -15.57 6.81
CA ALA A 398 -15.09 -14.90 5.52
C ALA A 398 -16.15 -13.78 5.47
N ASN A 399 -17.33 -14.01 6.05
CA ASN A 399 -18.42 -13.03 6.06
C ASN A 399 -18.11 -11.79 6.92
N LEU A 400 -17.20 -11.90 7.90
CA LEU A 400 -16.67 -10.74 8.62
C LEU A 400 -15.82 -9.79 7.75
N GLN A 401 -15.43 -10.22 6.54
CA GLN A 401 -14.73 -9.38 5.58
C GLN A 401 -15.68 -8.68 4.59
N GLY A 402 -16.97 -9.02 4.59
CA GLY A 402 -17.99 -8.62 3.61
C GLY A 402 -18.82 -9.80 3.11
N ILE A 403 -19.99 -9.54 2.52
CA ILE A 403 -20.96 -10.54 2.06
C ILE A 403 -20.70 -11.04 0.64
N HIS A 404 -19.94 -10.31 -0.18
CA HIS A 404 -19.55 -10.72 -1.54
C HIS A 404 -18.14 -10.20 -1.91
N ARG A 405 -17.56 -10.67 -3.04
CA ARG A 405 -16.16 -10.40 -3.40
C ARG A 405 -15.86 -8.93 -3.62
N TYR A 406 -16.73 -8.22 -4.34
CA TYR A 406 -16.56 -6.78 -4.58
C TYR A 406 -16.50 -5.98 -3.26
N GLU A 407 -17.45 -6.21 -2.33
CA GLU A 407 -17.44 -5.56 -1.02
C GLU A 407 -16.20 -5.95 -0.21
N ARG A 408 -15.84 -7.24 -0.19
CA ARG A 408 -14.62 -7.71 0.50
C ARG A 408 -13.36 -7.00 0.01
N GLY A 409 -13.24 -6.78 -1.30
CA GLY A 409 -12.13 -6.03 -1.88
C GLY A 409 -12.11 -4.57 -1.43
N GLN A 410 -13.26 -3.88 -1.49
CA GLN A 410 -13.37 -2.49 -1.03
C GLN A 410 -13.03 -2.36 0.45
N VAL A 411 -13.61 -3.22 1.30
CA VAL A 411 -13.35 -3.27 2.74
C VAL A 411 -11.87 -3.52 3.00
N PHE A 412 -11.24 -4.47 2.29
CA PHE A 412 -9.83 -4.78 2.49
C PHE A 412 -8.91 -3.62 2.09
N MET A 413 -9.21 -2.86 1.03
CA MET A 413 -8.43 -1.68 0.67
C MET A 413 -8.52 -0.59 1.74
N LYS A 414 -9.71 -0.38 2.31
CA LYS A 414 -9.90 0.53 3.44
C LYS A 414 -9.19 0.03 4.69
N TYR A 415 -9.19 -1.28 4.93
CA TYR A 415 -8.45 -1.90 6.01
C TYR A 415 -6.93 -1.67 5.89
N LEU A 416 -6.34 -1.84 4.70
CA LEU A 416 -4.90 -1.60 4.50
C LEU A 416 -4.52 -0.14 4.77
N LYS A 417 -5.36 0.82 4.33
CA LYS A 417 -5.20 2.24 4.67
C LYS A 417 -5.30 2.46 6.18
N HIS A 418 -6.33 1.91 6.84
CA HIS A 418 -6.50 2.00 8.29
C HIS A 418 -5.28 1.44 9.03
N TYR A 419 -4.84 0.24 8.66
CA TYR A 419 -3.77 -0.49 9.32
C TYR A 419 -2.39 0.15 9.12
N TYR A 420 -2.03 0.57 7.90
CA TYR A 420 -0.71 1.16 7.66
C TYR A 420 -0.69 2.68 7.77
N VAL A 421 -1.63 3.35 7.11
CA VAL A 421 -1.60 4.81 6.99
C VAL A 421 -2.18 5.47 8.23
N ASP A 422 -3.40 5.11 8.61
CA ASP A 422 -4.13 5.86 9.65
C ASP A 422 -3.63 5.52 11.05
N THR A 423 -3.38 4.23 11.34
CA THR A 423 -2.95 3.78 12.67
C THR A 423 -1.43 3.76 12.86
N ARG A 424 -0.65 3.55 11.79
CA ARG A 424 0.83 3.43 11.87
C ARG A 424 1.60 4.57 11.20
N GLN A 425 0.94 5.44 10.43
CA GLN A 425 1.58 6.52 9.67
C GLN A 425 2.67 6.02 8.71
N GLU A 426 2.47 4.83 8.14
CA GLU A 426 3.36 4.18 7.20
C GLU A 426 2.84 4.36 5.75
N THR A 427 3.77 4.50 4.79
CA THR A 427 3.44 4.53 3.36
C THR A 427 3.41 3.11 2.80
N ILE A 428 2.45 2.82 1.91
CA ILE A 428 2.31 1.53 1.21
C ILE A 428 2.34 1.72 -0.30
N CYS A 429 2.84 0.71 -1.02
CA CYS A 429 2.90 0.65 -2.48
C CYS A 429 1.76 -0.21 -3.07
N HIS A 430 0.61 -0.25 -2.40
CA HIS A 430 -0.55 -1.04 -2.82
C HIS A 430 -1.48 -0.17 -3.64
N GLU A 431 -1.87 -0.67 -4.82
CA GLU A 431 -2.73 0.00 -5.77
C GLU A 431 -3.98 -0.85 -6.02
N TYR A 432 -5.09 -0.24 -6.43
CA TYR A 432 -6.28 -1.01 -6.79
C TYR A 432 -7.04 -0.37 -7.95
N ALA A 433 -7.73 -1.22 -8.72
CA ALA A 433 -8.66 -0.82 -9.76
C ALA A 433 -10.03 -1.49 -9.58
N ILE A 434 -11.09 -0.69 -9.73
CA ILE A 434 -12.46 -1.17 -9.86
C ILE A 434 -12.76 -1.31 -11.34
N LEU A 435 -13.07 -2.52 -11.78
CA LEU A 435 -13.30 -2.88 -13.16
C LEU A 435 -14.78 -2.79 -13.47
N GLY A 436 -15.18 -1.71 -14.14
CA GLY A 436 -16.58 -1.45 -14.47
C GLY A 436 -17.17 -2.51 -15.38
N GLY A 437 -18.35 -3.03 -15.00
CA GLY A 437 -19.07 -4.05 -15.78
C GLY A 437 -18.42 -5.44 -15.83
N VAL A 438 -17.43 -5.72 -14.99
CA VAL A 438 -16.73 -7.02 -14.94
C VAL A 438 -17.31 -7.92 -13.85
N GLU A 439 -17.63 -9.15 -14.22
CA GLU A 439 -18.16 -10.21 -13.33
C GLU A 439 -17.04 -11.11 -12.76
N HIS A 440 -17.38 -12.29 -12.21
CA HIS A 440 -16.42 -13.28 -11.68
C HIS A 440 -15.72 -14.08 -12.80
N ASP A 441 -15.08 -13.40 -13.75
CA ASP A 441 -14.46 -13.99 -14.95
C ASP A 441 -13.02 -13.47 -15.15
N ALA A 442 -12.07 -14.41 -15.16
CA ALA A 442 -10.65 -14.09 -15.35
C ALA A 442 -10.38 -13.50 -16.75
N ASP A 443 -11.07 -13.95 -17.79
CA ASP A 443 -10.90 -13.44 -19.16
C ASP A 443 -11.32 -11.97 -19.22
N GLN A 444 -12.43 -11.62 -18.56
CA GLN A 444 -12.89 -10.23 -18.48
C GLN A 444 -11.91 -9.37 -17.69
N VAL A 445 -11.48 -9.84 -16.51
CA VAL A 445 -10.56 -9.11 -15.63
C VAL A 445 -9.26 -8.74 -16.36
N TYR A 446 -8.58 -9.71 -16.97
CA TYR A 446 -7.29 -9.48 -17.63
C TYR A 446 -7.42 -8.86 -19.03
N ALA A 447 -8.62 -8.81 -19.61
CA ALA A 447 -8.90 -8.11 -20.86
C ALA A 447 -9.22 -6.62 -20.68
N THR A 448 -9.30 -6.09 -19.46
CA THR A 448 -9.40 -4.65 -19.21
C THR A 448 -8.08 -3.92 -19.50
N ASP A 449 -8.12 -2.59 -19.65
CA ASP A 449 -6.91 -1.78 -19.76
C ASP A 449 -6.11 -1.84 -18.45
N GLU A 450 -6.80 -1.82 -17.31
CA GLU A 450 -6.24 -1.95 -15.97
C GLU A 450 -5.60 -3.33 -15.75
N GLY A 451 -6.23 -4.40 -16.25
CA GLY A 451 -5.69 -5.76 -16.21
C GLY A 451 -4.42 -5.89 -17.05
N ARG A 452 -4.41 -5.34 -18.27
CA ARG A 452 -3.19 -5.30 -19.11
C ARG A 452 -2.12 -4.37 -18.54
N TYR A 453 -2.50 -3.28 -17.90
CA TYR A 453 -1.59 -2.40 -17.18
C TYR A 453 -0.93 -3.15 -16.02
N ALA A 454 -1.71 -3.85 -15.20
CA ALA A 454 -1.19 -4.59 -14.06
C ALA A 454 -0.20 -5.70 -14.46
N LEU A 455 -0.44 -6.38 -15.59
CA LEU A 455 0.39 -7.50 -16.03
C LEU A 455 1.56 -7.10 -16.92
N PHE A 456 1.36 -6.08 -17.76
CA PHE A 456 2.31 -5.74 -18.81
C PHE A 456 2.78 -4.28 -18.77
N ASP A 457 2.15 -3.41 -17.99
CA ASP A 457 2.30 -1.94 -17.97
C ASP A 457 1.60 -1.23 -19.15
N TYR A 458 0.63 -1.90 -19.80
CA TYR A 458 -0.07 -1.42 -21.00
C TYR A 458 -0.73 -0.05 -20.80
N GLY A 459 -0.57 0.84 -21.78
CA GLY A 459 -1.10 2.21 -21.69
C GLY A 459 -0.17 3.19 -20.97
N ASP A 460 0.89 2.70 -20.32
CA ASP A 460 2.00 3.56 -19.88
C ASP A 460 2.71 4.11 -21.15
N PRO A 461 2.91 5.44 -21.29
CA PRO A 461 3.70 5.99 -22.41
C PRO A 461 5.13 5.42 -22.47
N TYR A 462 5.61 4.80 -21.39
CA TYR A 462 6.91 4.15 -21.24
C TYR A 462 6.85 2.62 -21.37
N TYR A 463 5.69 2.02 -21.67
CA TYR A 463 5.44 0.57 -21.79
C TYR A 463 6.43 -0.19 -22.68
N ASN A 464 6.98 0.46 -23.72
CA ASN A 464 7.90 -0.15 -24.67
C ASN A 464 9.38 -0.06 -24.25
N MET A 465 9.68 0.40 -23.03
CA MET A 465 11.05 0.62 -22.58
C MET A 465 11.69 -0.65 -22.01
N VAL A 466 12.94 -0.89 -22.39
CA VAL A 466 13.74 -2.01 -21.86
C VAL A 466 14.46 -1.54 -20.59
N CYS A 467 14.03 -2.01 -19.42
CA CYS A 467 14.78 -1.85 -18.17
C CYS A 467 15.96 -2.83 -18.16
N GLY A 468 17.19 -2.32 -18.16
CA GLY A 468 18.37 -3.19 -18.21
C GLY A 468 19.65 -2.63 -17.58
N PHE A 469 19.63 -1.38 -17.12
CA PHE A 469 20.74 -0.79 -16.38
C PHE A 469 20.30 -0.47 -14.96
N ILE A 470 21.03 -1.00 -13.98
CA ILE A 470 20.76 -0.78 -12.56
C ILE A 470 21.90 0.04 -11.97
N ALA A 471 21.56 1.19 -11.38
CA ALA A 471 22.46 1.93 -10.52
C ALA A 471 22.22 1.52 -9.06
N HIS A 472 23.29 1.50 -8.26
CA HIS A 472 23.21 1.09 -6.85
C HIS A 472 23.87 2.13 -5.95
N PRO A 473 23.29 2.47 -4.77
CA PRO A 473 23.88 3.45 -3.85
C PRO A 473 25.27 3.07 -3.29
N ALA A 474 25.66 1.79 -3.37
CA ALA A 474 26.93 1.27 -2.88
C ALA A 474 28.00 1.13 -3.98
N ALA A 475 27.78 1.69 -5.18
CA ALA A 475 28.76 1.68 -6.24
C ALA A 475 30.09 2.35 -5.81
N PRO A 476 31.27 1.87 -6.28
CA PRO A 476 31.46 0.84 -7.31
C PRO A 476 31.67 -0.57 -6.71
N LEU A 477 31.28 -0.82 -5.45
CA LEU A 477 31.48 -2.13 -4.84
C LEU A 477 30.87 -3.22 -5.73
N TYR A 478 31.65 -4.28 -5.99
CA TYR A 478 31.22 -5.43 -6.80
C TYR A 478 30.86 -5.13 -8.26
N GLY A 479 31.43 -4.07 -8.86
CA GLY A 479 31.20 -3.75 -10.28
C GLY A 479 29.85 -3.08 -10.56
N ARG A 480 29.18 -2.57 -9.51
CA ARG A 480 27.94 -1.79 -9.60
C ARG A 480 28.18 -0.43 -10.25
N LEU A 481 27.18 0.08 -10.96
CA LEU A 481 27.25 1.38 -11.64
C LEU A 481 26.73 2.50 -10.73
N PHE A 482 27.40 3.64 -10.80
CA PHE A 482 26.82 4.91 -10.38
C PHE A 482 25.72 5.36 -11.35
N ILE A 483 24.86 6.29 -10.94
CA ILE A 483 23.76 6.80 -11.77
C ILE A 483 24.29 7.36 -13.09
N GLY A 484 25.30 8.23 -13.04
CA GLY A 484 25.88 8.81 -14.25
C GLY A 484 26.55 7.79 -15.17
N GLN A 485 27.06 6.69 -14.62
CA GLN A 485 27.65 5.62 -15.43
C GLN A 485 26.56 4.77 -16.10
N ALA A 486 25.49 4.44 -15.37
CA ALA A 486 24.35 3.71 -15.91
C ALA A 486 23.63 4.53 -16.99
N VAL A 487 23.39 5.82 -16.73
CA VAL A 487 22.87 6.76 -17.73
C VAL A 487 23.79 6.85 -18.93
N ALA A 488 25.11 6.96 -18.76
CA ALA A 488 26.04 6.99 -19.90
C ALA A 488 25.97 5.73 -20.76
N ALA A 489 25.82 4.55 -20.14
CA ALA A 489 25.78 3.26 -20.82
C ALA A 489 24.43 2.95 -21.50
N ALA A 490 23.32 3.47 -20.98
CA ALA A 490 21.99 3.22 -21.51
C ALA A 490 21.79 3.82 -22.92
N PRO A 491 21.27 3.06 -23.91
CA PRO A 491 20.89 3.59 -25.22
C PRO A 491 19.49 4.25 -25.18
N ASP A 492 19.04 4.82 -26.30
CA ASP A 492 17.68 5.39 -26.42
C ASP A 492 16.59 4.34 -26.16
N ASN A 493 15.50 4.81 -25.54
CA ASN A 493 14.31 4.07 -25.11
C ASN A 493 14.60 2.96 -24.08
N TRP A 494 15.67 3.11 -23.32
CA TRP A 494 15.98 2.25 -22.17
C TRP A 494 15.71 2.96 -20.86
N CYS A 495 15.48 2.14 -19.84
CA CYS A 495 15.35 2.62 -18.47
C CYS A 495 16.61 2.29 -17.65
N VAL A 496 17.00 3.25 -16.81
CA VAL A 496 18.00 3.13 -15.76
C VAL A 496 17.27 3.13 -14.42
N GLU A 497 17.29 1.98 -13.75
CA GLU A 497 16.62 1.81 -12.47
C GLU A 497 17.58 2.11 -11.32
N LEU A 498 17.13 2.91 -10.38
CA LEU A 498 17.88 3.26 -9.18
C LEU A 498 17.38 2.37 -8.03
N MET A 499 18.22 1.46 -7.56
CA MET A 499 17.93 0.75 -6.31
C MET A 499 17.73 1.73 -5.16
N ASP A 500 16.79 1.41 -4.27
CA ASP A 500 16.52 2.23 -3.10
C ASP A 500 17.76 2.38 -2.21
N GLY A 501 17.87 3.55 -1.59
CA GLY A 501 18.98 3.99 -0.77
C GLY A 501 19.47 5.37 -1.18
N THR A 502 20.55 5.82 -0.52
CA THR A 502 21.09 7.16 -0.72
C THR A 502 22.34 7.15 -1.59
N TYR A 503 22.29 7.90 -2.68
CA TYR A 503 23.36 8.09 -3.65
C TYR A 503 24.14 9.36 -3.32
N TYR A 504 25.45 9.23 -3.17
CA TYR A 504 26.36 10.33 -2.83
C TYR A 504 27.44 10.50 -3.90
N GLY A 505 28.16 11.63 -3.86
CA GLY A 505 29.37 11.83 -4.66
C GLY A 505 29.12 12.25 -6.11
N SER A 506 30.20 12.69 -6.78
CA SER A 506 30.15 13.29 -8.12
C SER A 506 29.55 12.41 -9.22
N PRO A 507 29.73 11.07 -9.20
CA PRO A 507 29.14 10.23 -10.23
C PRO A 507 27.60 10.17 -10.22
N ASN A 508 26.96 10.70 -9.19
CA ASN A 508 25.51 10.68 -8.99
C ASN A 508 24.89 12.09 -9.01
N ARG A 509 25.60 13.11 -9.50
CA ARG A 509 25.12 14.50 -9.58
C ARG A 509 25.49 15.15 -10.90
N ASP A 510 24.78 16.21 -11.26
CA ASP A 510 24.84 16.92 -12.54
C ASP A 510 24.69 15.96 -13.74
N ILE A 511 23.77 15.01 -13.62
CA ILE A 511 23.55 13.98 -14.63
C ILE A 511 22.85 14.58 -15.85
N ASP A 512 23.47 14.40 -17.01
CA ASP A 512 23.00 14.85 -18.31
C ASP A 512 22.72 13.60 -19.17
N PHE A 513 21.56 13.54 -19.83
CA PHE A 513 21.22 12.38 -20.66
C PHE A 513 21.92 12.44 -22.02
N ASN A 514 22.55 13.58 -22.34
CA ASN A 514 23.24 13.82 -23.61
C ASN A 514 22.30 13.63 -24.81
N GLY A 515 21.05 14.10 -24.68
CA GLY A 515 20.01 14.05 -25.70
C GLY A 515 19.34 12.69 -25.85
N LYS A 516 19.69 11.71 -25.00
CA LYS A 516 19.16 10.35 -25.08
C LYS A 516 17.77 10.25 -24.46
N LYS A 517 16.93 9.42 -25.09
CA LYS A 517 15.55 9.14 -24.68
C LYS A 517 15.52 8.08 -23.59
N ILE A 518 15.96 8.44 -22.39
CA ILE A 518 16.13 7.51 -21.27
C ILE A 518 15.13 7.84 -20.18
N THR A 519 14.65 6.81 -19.49
CA THR A 519 13.94 6.96 -18.22
C THR A 519 14.89 6.63 -17.09
N VAL A 520 15.04 7.53 -16.14
CA VAL A 520 15.70 7.25 -14.87
C VAL A 520 14.62 7.20 -13.80
N THR A 521 14.38 6.01 -13.26
CA THR A 521 13.33 5.80 -12.25
C THR A 521 13.88 5.12 -11.02
N SER A 522 13.34 5.43 -9.85
CA SER A 522 13.61 4.61 -8.67
C SER A 522 12.92 3.26 -8.77
N TRP A 523 13.51 2.26 -8.12
CA TRP A 523 13.04 0.88 -8.13
C TRP A 523 11.66 0.73 -7.48
N SER A 524 11.45 1.44 -6.37
CA SER A 524 10.20 1.50 -5.62
C SER A 524 9.19 2.51 -6.18
N GLU A 525 9.62 3.37 -7.10
CA GLU A 525 8.94 4.62 -7.45
C GLU A 525 8.63 5.50 -6.23
N ASN A 526 9.28 5.31 -5.08
CA ASN A 526 9.06 6.10 -3.86
C ASN A 526 10.23 7.06 -3.61
N PRO A 527 10.04 8.38 -3.74
CA PRO A 527 11.10 9.36 -3.48
C PRO A 527 11.67 9.27 -2.06
N SER A 528 10.93 8.74 -1.08
CA SER A 528 11.41 8.64 0.29
C SER A 528 12.49 7.57 0.49
N THR A 529 12.52 6.55 -0.36
CA THR A 529 13.49 5.46 -0.25
C THR A 529 14.65 5.61 -1.24
N CYS A 530 14.44 6.23 -2.41
CA CYS A 530 15.49 6.51 -3.38
C CYS A 530 15.94 7.98 -3.36
N VAL A 531 17.08 8.23 -2.73
CA VAL A 531 17.57 9.60 -2.45
C VAL A 531 18.88 9.88 -3.18
N MET A 532 18.90 10.91 -4.01
CA MET A 532 20.10 11.52 -4.58
C MET A 532 20.51 12.70 -3.70
N ASP A 533 21.56 12.52 -2.89
CA ASP A 533 22.09 13.54 -2.01
C ASP A 533 23.28 14.26 -2.68
N CYS A 534 23.04 15.50 -3.07
CA CYS A 534 24.02 16.35 -3.74
C CYS A 534 25.05 16.96 -2.79
N GLN A 535 24.87 16.84 -1.46
CA GLN A 535 25.84 17.24 -0.43
C GLN A 535 26.27 18.72 -0.50
N GLY A 536 25.33 19.61 -0.84
CA GLY A 536 25.57 21.04 -1.00
C GLY A 536 26.35 21.40 -2.28
N GLN A 537 26.39 20.52 -3.28
CA GLN A 537 27.19 20.67 -4.49
C GLN A 537 26.43 20.24 -5.74
N GLY A 538 26.46 21.07 -6.79
CA GLY A 538 25.87 20.72 -8.09
C GLY A 538 24.37 20.49 -8.00
N ARG A 539 23.85 19.67 -8.91
CA ARG A 539 22.42 19.36 -9.07
C ARG A 539 22.21 17.85 -9.11
N GLY A 540 20.95 17.41 -9.12
CA GLY A 540 20.65 16.03 -9.51
C GLY A 540 20.85 15.82 -11.00
N PHE A 541 20.06 16.55 -11.81
CA PHE A 541 20.10 16.46 -13.28
C PHE A 541 20.31 17.84 -13.93
N ASN A 542 21.01 17.83 -15.07
CA ASN A 542 21.29 19.02 -15.87
C ASN A 542 20.98 18.74 -17.35
N PHE A 543 19.74 19.01 -17.73
CA PHE A 543 19.24 18.84 -19.09
C PHE A 543 19.55 20.09 -19.92
N GLN A 544 20.45 19.93 -20.87
CA GLN A 544 20.97 21.04 -21.69
C GLN A 544 21.30 20.63 -23.12
N THR A 545 20.97 19.39 -23.52
CA THR A 545 21.42 18.79 -24.78
C THR A 545 20.27 18.42 -25.72
N GLY A 546 19.08 18.96 -25.46
CA GLY A 546 17.91 18.82 -26.35
C GLY A 546 16.98 17.67 -25.98
N GLU A 547 17.03 17.21 -24.74
CA GLU A 547 16.14 16.17 -24.20
C GLU A 547 14.66 16.56 -24.37
N GLY A 548 13.83 15.62 -24.82
CA GLY A 548 12.39 15.78 -24.98
C GLY A 548 11.59 15.16 -23.83
N TYR A 549 10.26 15.13 -23.98
CA TYR A 549 9.34 14.51 -22.99
C TYR A 549 9.55 12.99 -22.83
N ASP A 550 10.28 12.38 -23.76
CA ASP A 550 10.74 11.00 -23.76
C ASP A 550 12.04 10.79 -22.96
N SER A 551 12.55 11.85 -22.36
CA SER A 551 13.61 11.82 -21.34
C SER A 551 12.97 12.07 -19.99
N VAL A 552 13.03 11.07 -19.10
CA VAL A 552 12.17 11.00 -17.91
C VAL A 552 12.99 10.86 -16.65
N VAL A 553 12.58 11.57 -15.61
CA VAL A 553 13.03 11.35 -14.24
C VAL A 553 11.80 11.08 -13.39
N LYS A 554 11.76 9.92 -12.72
CA LYS A 554 10.58 9.46 -11.97
C LYS A 554 10.94 8.90 -10.59
N GLY A 555 10.17 9.24 -9.56
CA GLY A 555 10.24 8.55 -8.26
C GLY A 555 11.46 8.86 -7.40
N ILE A 556 12.16 9.97 -7.62
CA ILE A 556 13.48 10.23 -6.99
C ILE A 556 13.43 11.47 -6.10
N LYS A 557 14.02 11.37 -4.91
CA LYS A 557 14.29 12.55 -4.07
C LYS A 557 15.66 13.12 -4.35
N ILE A 558 15.73 14.37 -4.80
CA ILE A 558 16.96 15.13 -4.99
C ILE A 558 17.07 16.11 -3.82
N LYS A 559 18.12 15.98 -3.02
CA LYS A 559 18.32 16.83 -1.83
C LYS A 559 19.67 17.50 -1.77
N ASP A 560 19.70 18.63 -1.08
CA ASP A 560 20.89 19.43 -0.78
C ASP A 560 21.69 19.80 -2.05
N GLY A 561 21.02 19.98 -3.19
CA GLY A 561 21.66 20.50 -4.40
C GLY A 561 21.98 21.98 -4.25
N THR A 562 23.14 22.43 -4.74
CA THR A 562 23.52 23.84 -4.74
C THR A 562 24.20 24.21 -6.04
N ALA A 563 23.57 25.09 -6.82
CA ALA A 563 24.11 25.53 -8.08
C ALA A 563 23.68 26.96 -8.44
N VAL A 564 24.08 27.46 -9.62
CA VAL A 564 23.66 28.79 -10.08
C VAL A 564 22.16 28.78 -10.40
N ASP A 565 21.70 28.00 -11.38
CA ASP A 565 20.28 27.90 -11.73
C ASP A 565 19.75 26.47 -11.56
N GLY A 566 18.64 26.22 -10.88
CA GLY A 566 18.12 24.86 -10.72
C GLY A 566 18.91 24.07 -9.71
N GLY A 567 18.72 24.30 -8.40
CA GLY A 567 19.48 23.60 -7.36
C GLY A 567 19.27 22.08 -7.39
N GLY A 568 18.09 21.61 -7.77
CA GLY A 568 17.78 20.19 -7.98
C GLY A 568 17.92 19.76 -9.46
N ILE A 569 17.17 20.40 -10.36
CA ILE A 569 17.23 20.14 -11.80
C ILE A 569 17.32 21.45 -12.57
N ARG A 570 18.15 21.44 -13.63
CA ARG A 570 18.21 22.52 -14.62
C ARG A 570 17.76 21.99 -15.99
N CYS A 571 16.82 22.71 -16.61
CA CYS A 571 16.33 22.49 -17.96
C CYS A 571 16.64 23.72 -18.83
N SER A 572 17.44 23.55 -19.88
CA SER A 572 17.90 24.60 -20.78
C SER A 572 17.83 24.12 -22.22
N ASN A 573 16.86 24.61 -23.00
CA ASN A 573 16.52 24.06 -24.33
C ASN A 573 16.20 22.55 -24.32
N ALA A 574 15.71 22.05 -23.19
CA ALA A 574 15.35 20.67 -22.96
C ALA A 574 14.03 20.61 -22.19
N SER A 575 13.16 19.68 -22.56
CA SER A 575 11.79 19.55 -22.08
C SER A 575 11.53 18.15 -21.52
N PRO A 576 12.29 17.71 -20.50
CA PRO A 576 12.13 16.38 -19.90
C PRO A 576 10.80 16.24 -19.14
N ALA A 577 10.36 15.00 -18.94
CA ALA A 577 9.32 14.66 -17.99
C ALA A 577 9.91 14.47 -16.59
N ILE A 578 9.38 15.18 -15.60
CA ILE A 578 9.79 15.16 -14.20
C ILE A 578 8.55 14.78 -13.38
N HIS A 579 8.45 13.51 -13.03
CA HIS A 579 7.23 12.94 -12.45
C HIS A 579 7.51 12.34 -11.07
N HIS A 580 6.58 12.52 -10.12
CA HIS A 580 6.67 11.86 -8.82
C HIS A 580 8.04 12.04 -8.14
N CYS A 581 8.62 13.24 -8.19
CA CYS A 581 9.95 13.53 -7.66
C CYS A 581 9.87 14.50 -6.47
N ALA A 582 10.83 14.39 -5.54
CA ALA A 582 10.90 15.27 -4.38
C ALA A 582 12.19 16.10 -4.38
N PHE A 583 12.09 17.42 -4.21
CA PHE A 583 13.20 18.36 -4.14
C PHE A 583 13.30 18.89 -2.71
N TYR A 584 14.38 18.57 -1.99
CA TYR A 584 14.50 18.92 -0.57
C TYR A 584 15.74 19.77 -0.29
N SER A 585 15.54 20.97 0.24
CA SER A 585 16.63 21.90 0.61
C SER A 585 17.57 22.24 -0.56
N CYS A 586 17.06 22.21 -1.79
CA CYS A 586 17.83 22.57 -2.98
C CYS A 586 17.96 24.10 -3.09
N ARG A 587 19.15 24.57 -3.48
CA ARG A 587 19.52 25.99 -3.50
C ARG A 587 20.07 26.43 -4.85
N ALA A 588 19.51 27.52 -5.37
CA ALA A 588 20.04 28.27 -6.49
C ALA A 588 20.61 29.62 -6.02
N THR A 589 21.81 30.00 -6.46
CA THR A 589 22.31 31.37 -6.27
C THR A 589 21.80 32.34 -7.33
N GLY A 590 21.27 31.81 -8.43
CA GLY A 590 20.46 32.44 -9.45
C GLY A 590 19.01 32.01 -9.28
N ASN A 591 18.41 31.32 -10.25
CA ASN A 591 16.97 31.07 -10.26
C ASN A 591 16.60 29.58 -10.13
N GLY A 592 15.39 29.28 -9.63
CA GLY A 592 14.86 27.92 -9.54
C GLY A 592 15.55 27.06 -8.47
N GLY A 593 15.08 27.09 -7.23
CA GLY A 593 15.78 26.38 -6.14
C GLY A 593 15.68 24.87 -6.30
N GLY A 594 14.47 24.35 -6.54
CA GLY A 594 14.26 22.96 -6.94
C GLY A 594 14.50 22.77 -8.42
N VAL A 595 13.66 23.35 -9.27
CA VAL A 595 13.72 23.20 -10.73
C VAL A 595 13.83 24.55 -11.42
N TYR A 596 14.68 24.62 -12.44
CA TYR A 596 14.82 25.78 -13.33
C TYR A 596 14.52 25.39 -14.77
N ALA A 597 13.68 26.17 -15.44
CA ALA A 597 13.38 26.04 -16.87
C ALA A 597 13.41 27.41 -17.57
N ASN A 598 14.11 27.49 -18.71
CA ASN A 598 14.20 28.73 -19.50
C ASN A 598 14.23 28.49 -21.01
N GLY A 599 13.76 29.47 -21.76
CA GLY A 599 13.87 29.57 -23.21
C GLY A 599 12.80 28.72 -23.86
N THR A 600 13.24 27.70 -24.60
CA THR A 600 12.36 26.70 -25.23
C THR A 600 12.29 25.40 -24.43
N ALA A 601 12.75 25.40 -23.18
CA ALA A 601 12.64 24.27 -22.26
C ALA A 601 11.25 24.25 -21.62
N TYR A 602 10.44 23.25 -21.92
CA TYR A 602 9.08 23.09 -21.41
C TYR A 602 8.94 21.76 -20.65
N PRO A 603 9.61 21.59 -19.50
CA PRO A 603 9.53 20.34 -18.76
C PRO A 603 8.11 20.07 -18.28
N ASP A 604 7.70 18.80 -18.29
CA ASP A 604 6.43 18.36 -17.73
C ASP A 604 6.63 17.98 -16.26
N VAL A 605 6.06 18.75 -15.32
CA VAL A 605 6.30 18.60 -13.88
C VAL A 605 5.01 18.13 -13.20
N VAL A 606 4.96 16.85 -12.86
CA VAL A 606 3.75 16.20 -12.37
C VAL A 606 4.02 15.51 -11.05
N ASP A 607 3.12 15.67 -10.08
CA ASP A 607 3.14 14.96 -8.80
C ASP A 607 4.46 15.15 -8.04
N CYS A 608 5.03 16.35 -8.10
CA CYS A 608 6.33 16.65 -7.50
C CYS A 608 6.21 17.43 -6.20
N GLU A 609 7.12 17.15 -5.26
CA GLU A 609 7.25 17.89 -4.00
C GLU A 609 8.45 18.84 -4.04
N PHE A 610 8.24 20.10 -3.68
CA PHE A 610 9.28 21.12 -3.54
C PHE A 610 9.29 21.59 -2.09
N ASN A 611 10.27 21.16 -1.32
CA ASN A 611 10.33 21.42 0.12
C ASN A 611 11.61 22.18 0.51
N SER A 612 11.42 23.32 1.16
CA SER A 612 12.50 24.13 1.73
C SER A 612 13.57 24.55 0.71
N CYS A 613 13.22 24.63 -0.57
CA CYS A 613 14.12 25.07 -1.62
C CYS A 613 14.28 26.59 -1.62
N SER A 614 15.41 27.10 -2.10
CA SER A 614 15.68 28.55 -2.13
C SER A 614 16.37 29.03 -3.40
N ALA A 615 16.02 30.24 -3.84
CA ALA A 615 16.58 30.88 -5.04
C ALA A 615 16.50 32.41 -4.96
N VAL A 616 17.02 33.10 -5.98
CA VAL A 616 16.73 34.52 -6.23
C VAL A 616 15.28 34.66 -6.68
N LEU A 617 14.92 34.06 -7.82
CA LEU A 617 13.54 33.92 -8.31
C LEU A 617 13.13 32.45 -8.32
N GLY A 618 11.88 32.14 -7.96
CA GLY A 618 11.35 30.78 -8.04
C GLY A 618 12.01 29.86 -7.01
N GLY A 619 11.70 30.01 -5.73
CA GLY A 619 12.33 29.23 -4.66
C GLY A 619 12.12 27.72 -4.85
N GLY A 620 10.92 27.29 -5.22
CA GLY A 620 10.64 25.91 -5.64
C GLY A 620 10.92 25.72 -7.13
N LEU A 621 10.10 26.34 -7.99
CA LEU A 621 10.14 26.18 -9.44
C LEU A 621 10.23 27.56 -10.14
N TYR A 622 11.11 27.65 -11.13
CA TYR A 622 11.29 28.82 -12.00
C TYR A 622 11.06 28.45 -13.46
N CYS A 623 10.19 29.18 -14.14
CA CYS A 623 9.81 29.00 -15.54
C CYS A 623 9.85 30.32 -16.31
N ASN A 624 10.72 30.45 -17.31
CA ASN A 624 10.82 31.65 -18.16
C ASN A 624 10.84 31.28 -19.65
N PHE A 625 9.74 31.49 -20.36
CA PHE A 625 9.59 30.98 -21.71
C PHE A 625 9.67 32.04 -22.79
N SER A 626 10.20 31.66 -23.96
CA SER A 626 10.28 32.56 -25.13
C SER A 626 8.93 32.83 -25.79
N SER A 627 7.94 31.99 -25.53
CA SER A 627 6.56 32.11 -26.01
C SER A 627 5.63 31.44 -25.02
N THR A 628 4.34 31.79 -25.06
CA THR A 628 3.32 31.05 -24.32
C THR A 628 3.39 29.57 -24.69
N SER A 629 3.63 28.76 -23.67
CA SER A 629 4.00 27.34 -23.80
C SER A 629 3.28 26.51 -22.75
N ASN A 630 3.35 25.19 -22.92
CA ASN A 630 2.48 24.22 -22.27
C ASN A 630 3.21 23.24 -21.31
N PRO A 631 4.16 23.64 -20.43
CA PRO A 631 4.68 22.75 -19.38
C PRO A 631 3.67 22.52 -18.26
N ALA A 632 3.22 21.30 -18.02
CA ALA A 632 2.20 21.06 -16.98
C ALA A 632 2.83 21.14 -15.58
N VAL A 633 2.15 21.81 -14.64
CA VAL A 633 2.48 21.78 -13.20
C VAL A 633 1.27 21.24 -12.49
N ASN A 634 1.20 19.92 -12.37
CA ASN A 634 0.01 19.22 -11.90
C ASN A 634 0.31 18.44 -10.63
N PHE A 635 -0.61 18.44 -9.66
CA PHE A 635 -0.50 17.65 -8.42
C PHE A 635 0.76 17.95 -7.59
N CYS A 636 1.36 19.13 -7.78
CA CYS A 636 2.62 19.46 -7.12
C CYS A 636 2.40 20.14 -5.77
N SER A 637 3.30 19.86 -4.82
CA SER A 637 3.33 20.50 -3.50
C SER A 637 4.55 21.40 -3.36
N PHE A 638 4.36 22.63 -2.91
CA PHE A 638 5.39 23.64 -2.66
C PHE A 638 5.31 24.04 -1.20
N VAL A 639 6.25 23.57 -0.38
CA VAL A 639 6.24 23.76 1.07
C VAL A 639 7.49 24.46 1.56
N GLY A 640 7.34 25.62 2.19
CA GLY A 640 8.44 26.32 2.88
C GLY A 640 9.54 26.84 1.96
N ASN A 641 9.28 27.01 0.66
CA ASN A 641 10.28 27.48 -0.29
C ASN A 641 10.50 29.00 -0.16
N ARG A 642 11.69 29.50 -0.52
CA ARG A 642 12.05 30.91 -0.36
C ARG A 642 12.72 31.54 -1.58
N ALA A 643 12.20 32.67 -2.03
CA ALA A 643 12.84 33.55 -3.01
C ALA A 643 13.42 34.79 -2.33
N SER A 644 14.65 35.19 -2.67
CA SER A 644 15.23 36.45 -2.20
C SER A 644 14.67 37.66 -2.93
N THR A 645 13.97 37.47 -4.04
CA THR A 645 13.16 38.50 -4.69
C THR A 645 11.71 38.01 -4.82
N ASP A 646 11.37 37.24 -5.86
CA ASP A 646 9.98 36.98 -6.23
C ASP A 646 9.68 35.50 -6.49
N GLY A 647 8.45 35.08 -6.21
CA GLY A 647 7.98 33.71 -6.49
C GLY A 647 8.58 32.68 -5.54
N GLY A 648 8.20 32.70 -4.26
CA GLY A 648 8.74 31.79 -3.25
C GLY A 648 8.50 30.32 -3.60
N GLY A 649 7.26 29.96 -3.94
CA GLY A 649 6.92 28.63 -4.47
C GLY A 649 7.22 28.51 -5.96
N PHE A 650 6.50 29.27 -6.77
CA PHE A 650 6.55 29.24 -8.23
C PHE A 650 6.72 30.64 -8.84
N TRP A 651 7.63 30.75 -9.81
CA TRP A 651 7.82 31.93 -10.64
C TRP A 651 7.65 31.58 -12.12
N GLY A 652 6.78 32.29 -12.83
CA GLY A 652 6.44 32.03 -14.22
C GLY A 652 6.44 33.27 -15.12
N SER A 653 7.04 33.17 -16.31
CA SER A 653 6.92 34.14 -17.40
C SER A 653 6.56 33.47 -18.72
N ASN A 654 5.59 34.02 -19.45
CA ASN A 654 4.97 33.41 -20.64
C ASN A 654 4.45 31.97 -20.39
N VAL A 655 3.86 31.71 -19.23
CA VAL A 655 3.28 30.39 -18.91
C VAL A 655 1.86 30.30 -19.49
N GLY A 656 1.57 29.26 -20.29
CA GLY A 656 0.27 29.03 -20.92
C GLY A 656 -0.49 27.81 -20.39
N THR A 657 0.20 26.84 -19.77
CA THR A 657 -0.39 25.64 -19.15
C THR A 657 -1.07 25.93 -17.83
N GLY A 658 -1.98 25.05 -17.44
CA GLY A 658 -2.59 25.09 -16.12
C GLY A 658 -1.65 24.67 -14.98
N ILE A 659 -1.92 25.21 -13.80
CA ILE A 659 -1.44 24.74 -12.50
C ILE A 659 -2.64 24.05 -11.84
N TYR A 660 -2.60 22.73 -11.73
CA TYR A 660 -3.79 21.96 -11.33
C TYR A 660 -3.53 21.19 -10.04
N LYS A 661 -4.47 21.26 -9.08
CA LYS A 661 -4.40 20.53 -7.79
C LYS A 661 -3.07 20.74 -7.05
N GLY A 662 -2.58 21.98 -7.05
CA GLY A 662 -1.33 22.35 -6.38
C GLY A 662 -1.54 22.70 -4.90
N VAL A 663 -0.57 22.35 -4.05
CA VAL A 663 -0.50 22.82 -2.66
C VAL A 663 0.65 23.81 -2.54
N PHE A 664 0.40 25.01 -2.02
CA PHE A 664 1.41 26.02 -1.76
C PHE A 664 1.34 26.43 -0.29
N LEU A 665 2.22 25.90 0.54
CA LEU A 665 2.20 26.08 1.99
C LEU A 665 3.47 26.78 2.49
N LEU A 666 3.31 27.87 3.26
CA LEU A 666 4.42 28.52 3.98
C LEU A 666 5.58 29.03 3.10
N ASN A 667 5.35 29.23 1.79
CA ASN A 667 6.36 29.78 0.89
C ASN A 667 6.56 31.28 1.12
N GLY A 668 7.75 31.76 0.81
CA GLY A 668 8.22 33.09 1.17
C GLY A 668 8.91 33.85 0.04
N ALA A 669 8.56 35.11 -0.15
CA ALA A 669 9.27 36.02 -1.05
C ALA A 669 9.72 37.29 -0.31
N ASP A 670 11.00 37.65 -0.46
CA ASP A 670 11.54 38.88 0.13
C ASP A 670 11.08 40.15 -0.61
N ASN A 671 10.40 40.03 -1.76
CA ASN A 671 9.69 41.10 -2.45
C ASN A 671 8.22 40.70 -2.73
N ASN A 672 7.89 40.07 -3.87
CA ASN A 672 6.50 39.78 -4.27
C ASN A 672 6.23 38.29 -4.56
N GLY A 673 4.97 37.86 -4.47
CA GLY A 673 4.57 36.52 -4.92
C GLY A 673 5.09 35.41 -4.01
N GLY A 674 4.57 35.32 -2.79
CA GLY A 674 5.04 34.32 -1.80
C GLY A 674 4.84 32.88 -2.30
N ALA A 675 3.63 32.54 -2.74
CA ALA A 675 3.35 31.26 -3.42
C ALA A 675 3.59 31.33 -4.92
N ILE A 676 2.85 32.17 -5.65
CA ILE A 676 2.85 32.22 -7.11
C ILE A 676 3.17 33.63 -7.60
N TYR A 677 4.10 33.73 -8.56
CA TYR A 677 4.39 34.96 -9.30
C TYR A 677 4.26 34.71 -10.80
N LEU A 678 3.45 35.49 -11.51
CA LEU A 678 3.26 35.38 -12.96
C LEU A 678 3.52 36.71 -13.67
N THR A 679 4.27 36.65 -14.77
CA THR A 679 4.61 37.83 -15.58
C THR A 679 4.68 37.56 -17.08
N GLY A 680 4.94 38.61 -17.88
CA GLY A 680 5.26 38.54 -19.29
C GLY A 680 4.19 37.78 -20.08
N GLY A 681 2.96 38.28 -20.13
CA GLY A 681 1.89 37.67 -20.92
C GLY A 681 1.46 36.26 -20.49
N SER A 682 1.83 35.81 -19.27
CA SER A 682 1.40 34.50 -18.76
C SER A 682 -0.12 34.42 -18.72
N ALA A 683 -0.69 33.46 -19.44
CA ALA A 683 -2.12 33.23 -19.55
C ALA A 683 -2.40 31.74 -19.35
N PRO A 684 -2.12 31.19 -18.16
CA PRO A 684 -2.35 29.78 -17.87
C PRO A 684 -3.84 29.45 -18.08
N SER A 685 -4.09 28.33 -18.75
CA SER A 685 -5.45 27.87 -19.07
C SER A 685 -6.31 27.63 -17.82
N CYS A 686 -5.69 27.28 -16.68
CA CYS A 686 -6.35 27.08 -15.39
C CYS A 686 -5.33 27.07 -14.24
N VAL A 687 -5.37 28.00 -13.28
CA VAL A 687 -4.81 27.77 -11.94
C VAL A 687 -5.95 27.28 -11.07
N CYS A 688 -6.07 25.97 -10.88
CA CYS A 688 -7.32 25.37 -10.44
C CYS A 688 -7.17 24.29 -9.38
N PHE A 689 -8.15 24.19 -8.49
CA PHE A 689 -8.18 23.23 -7.37
C PHE A 689 -6.96 23.33 -6.44
N CYS A 690 -6.38 24.53 -6.32
CA CYS A 690 -5.16 24.76 -5.57
C CYS A 690 -5.46 25.23 -4.14
N ALA A 691 -4.72 24.69 -3.17
CA ALA A 691 -4.69 25.15 -1.79
C ALA A 691 -3.44 26.04 -1.57
N VAL A 692 -3.64 27.34 -1.34
CA VAL A 692 -2.56 28.34 -1.22
C VAL A 692 -2.59 28.95 0.17
N LEU A 693 -1.74 28.43 1.06
CA LEU A 693 -1.89 28.50 2.50
C LEU A 693 -0.69 29.15 3.19
N TYR A 694 -0.96 30.15 4.02
CA TYR A 694 0.04 30.76 4.93
C TYR A 694 1.36 31.20 4.26
N ASN A 695 1.30 31.55 2.99
CA ASN A 695 2.46 32.08 2.28
C ASN A 695 2.68 33.53 2.67
N TRP A 696 3.90 34.01 2.49
CA TRP A 696 4.27 35.37 2.83
C TRP A 696 5.08 36.06 1.74
N ALA A 697 4.84 37.36 1.59
CA ALA A 697 5.66 38.26 0.81
C ALA A 697 6.02 39.49 1.68
N ARG A 698 7.09 40.23 1.37
CA ARG A 698 7.39 41.48 2.11
C ARG A 698 6.70 42.71 1.53
N ASN A 699 6.38 42.69 0.25
CA ASN A 699 5.78 43.82 -0.45
C ASN A 699 4.32 43.51 -0.82
N ALA A 700 4.08 42.59 -1.78
CA ALA A 700 2.74 42.34 -2.28
C ALA A 700 2.51 40.91 -2.78
N GLY A 701 1.25 40.49 -2.86
CA GLY A 701 0.84 39.22 -3.45
C GLY A 701 1.40 38.01 -2.71
N ALA A 702 1.12 37.90 -1.40
CA ALA A 702 1.61 36.76 -0.61
C ALA A 702 1.16 35.41 -1.18
N ALA A 703 -0.07 35.32 -1.69
CA ALA A 703 -0.60 34.17 -2.40
C ALA A 703 -0.24 34.23 -3.89
N VAL A 704 -0.66 35.29 -4.58
CA VAL A 704 -0.47 35.45 -6.02
C VAL A 704 -0.06 36.89 -6.34
N TYR A 705 0.96 37.04 -7.17
CA TYR A 705 1.35 38.34 -7.74
C TYR A 705 1.36 38.27 -9.27
N LEU A 706 0.63 39.18 -9.91
CA LEU A 706 0.51 39.28 -11.37
C LEU A 706 1.06 40.62 -11.87
N THR A 707 1.88 40.60 -12.91
CA THR A 707 2.44 41.79 -13.57
C THR A 707 2.67 41.52 -15.07
N GLY A 708 3.01 42.55 -15.85
CA GLY A 708 3.49 42.41 -17.22
C GLY A 708 2.47 41.78 -18.17
N ASN A 709 1.21 42.20 -18.09
CA ASN A 709 0.08 41.68 -18.86
C ASN A 709 -0.23 40.19 -18.61
N ALA A 710 -0.03 39.68 -17.40
CA ALA A 710 -0.47 38.32 -17.05
C ALA A 710 -2.00 38.25 -16.98
N SER A 711 -2.60 37.18 -17.45
CA SER A 711 -4.06 36.98 -17.52
C SER A 711 -4.51 35.55 -17.17
N PRO A 712 -4.21 35.02 -15.97
CA PRO A 712 -4.64 33.67 -15.58
C PRO A 712 -6.16 33.55 -15.42
N TYR A 713 -6.70 32.40 -15.87
CA TYR A 713 -7.99 31.89 -15.41
C TYR A 713 -7.76 31.06 -14.14
N THR A 714 -8.48 31.37 -13.06
CA THR A 714 -8.37 30.65 -11.79
C THR A 714 -9.72 30.11 -11.35
N ALA A 715 -9.77 28.87 -10.88
CA ALA A 715 -11.03 28.28 -10.43
C ALA A 715 -10.89 27.28 -9.27
N TYR A 716 -11.86 27.24 -8.36
CA TYR A 716 -11.88 26.26 -7.27
C TYR A 716 -10.65 26.32 -6.35
N ASN A 717 -10.08 27.51 -6.13
CA ASN A 717 -8.90 27.65 -5.28
C ASN A 717 -9.26 28.14 -3.87
N SER A 718 -8.49 27.73 -2.87
CA SER A 718 -8.58 28.26 -1.51
C SER A 718 -7.28 29.00 -1.16
N TYR A 719 -7.36 30.33 -1.07
CA TYR A 719 -6.26 31.21 -0.66
C TYR A 719 -6.46 31.60 0.81
N VAL A 720 -5.84 30.87 1.74
CA VAL A 720 -6.12 31.00 3.18
C VAL A 720 -4.87 31.41 3.96
N GLY A 721 -4.99 32.39 4.86
CA GLY A 721 -3.93 32.69 5.82
C GLY A 721 -2.70 33.40 5.24
N ASN A 722 -2.73 33.85 3.98
CA ASN A 722 -1.57 34.47 3.32
C ASN A 722 -1.37 35.91 3.81
N TYR A 723 -0.12 36.30 4.09
CA TYR A 723 0.15 37.54 4.84
C TYR A 723 1.40 38.30 4.36
N ILE A 724 1.45 39.60 4.63
CA ILE A 724 2.58 40.46 4.26
C ILE A 724 3.50 40.65 5.47
N ARG A 725 4.74 40.18 5.38
CA ARG A 725 5.76 40.38 6.40
C ARG A 725 6.45 41.73 6.21
N THR A 726 5.88 42.81 6.76
CA THR A 726 6.56 44.10 6.75
C THR A 726 7.70 44.11 7.77
N ASN A 727 8.90 44.50 7.33
CA ASN A 727 10.02 44.81 8.24
C ASN A 727 9.93 46.25 8.79
N LYS A 728 8.80 46.93 8.60
CA LYS A 728 8.63 48.37 8.85
C LYS A 728 7.61 48.60 9.97
N GLN A 729 7.97 48.26 11.20
CA GLN A 729 7.30 48.88 12.35
C GLN A 729 7.55 50.40 12.30
N GLY A 730 6.53 51.19 11.98
CA GLY A 730 6.51 52.64 12.23
C GLY A 730 6.82 53.59 11.06
N ASP A 731 6.77 53.15 9.80
CA ASP A 731 6.90 54.04 8.63
C ASP A 731 5.52 54.29 7.98
N PRO A 732 4.90 55.48 8.17
CA PRO A 732 3.60 55.80 7.58
C PRO A 732 3.63 55.98 6.05
N ALA A 733 4.81 55.95 5.41
CA ALA A 733 4.91 55.91 3.93
C ALA A 733 4.88 54.47 3.36
N ALA A 734 4.77 53.44 4.20
CA ALA A 734 4.62 52.06 3.77
C ALA A 734 3.17 51.66 3.42
N GLU A 735 2.22 52.58 3.55
CA GLU A 735 0.77 52.32 3.38
C GLU A 735 0.28 52.41 1.92
N GLU A 736 1.13 52.70 0.93
CA GLU A 736 0.69 52.91 -0.47
C GLU A 736 1.11 51.82 -1.47
N GLY A 737 1.67 50.69 -1.02
CA GLY A 737 1.91 49.51 -1.88
C GLY A 737 0.76 48.50 -1.83
N PRO A 738 0.61 47.59 -2.84
CA PRO A 738 -0.49 46.62 -2.91
C PRO A 738 -0.35 45.50 -1.87
N ALA A 739 -0.53 45.83 -0.58
CA ALA A 739 -0.42 44.91 0.54
C ALA A 739 -1.66 43.99 0.62
N ALA A 740 -1.76 43.05 -0.32
CA ALA A 740 -2.85 42.08 -0.41
C ALA A 740 -2.33 40.64 -0.61
N ALA A 741 -3.18 39.66 -0.29
CA ALA A 741 -2.90 38.26 -0.60
C ALA A 741 -2.78 38.04 -2.10
N ILE A 742 -3.62 38.69 -2.90
CA ILE A 742 -3.54 38.72 -4.36
C ILE A 742 -3.27 40.15 -4.81
N ALA A 743 -2.21 40.35 -5.61
CA ALA A 743 -1.89 41.64 -6.21
C ALA A 743 -1.82 41.55 -7.73
N VAL A 744 -2.48 42.48 -8.41
CA VAL A 744 -2.57 42.55 -9.88
C VAL A 744 -2.11 43.92 -10.35
N THR A 745 -1.00 43.97 -11.08
CA THR A 745 -0.34 45.21 -11.52
C THR A 745 -0.07 45.20 -13.03
N ASP A 746 0.40 46.33 -13.58
CA ASP A 746 0.96 46.41 -14.95
C ASP A 746 0.04 45.83 -16.04
N PHE A 747 -1.20 46.33 -16.12
CA PHE A 747 -2.23 45.92 -17.09
C PHE A 747 -2.60 44.43 -17.06
N SER A 748 -2.23 43.72 -15.99
CA SER A 748 -2.61 42.33 -15.79
C SER A 748 -4.10 42.20 -15.48
N GLN A 749 -4.63 41.02 -15.75
CA GLN A 749 -6.02 40.67 -15.56
C GLN A 749 -6.12 39.36 -14.79
N MET A 750 -7.20 39.14 -14.05
CA MET A 750 -7.45 37.86 -13.39
C MET A 750 -8.93 37.53 -13.43
N THR A 751 -9.26 36.32 -13.86
CA THR A 751 -10.61 35.77 -13.72
C THR A 751 -10.60 34.75 -12.58
N MET A 752 -11.47 34.92 -11.60
CA MET A 752 -11.59 34.06 -10.42
C MET A 752 -13.00 33.48 -10.37
N ASN A 753 -13.10 32.16 -10.53
CA ASN A 753 -14.37 31.45 -10.45
C ASN A 753 -14.38 30.46 -9.29
N ASN A 754 -15.43 30.42 -8.46
CA ASN A 754 -15.53 29.43 -7.39
C ASN A 754 -14.33 29.43 -6.42
N CYS A 755 -13.74 30.59 -6.12
CA CYS A 755 -12.56 30.69 -5.27
C CYS A 755 -12.92 31.18 -3.85
N ILE A 756 -12.13 30.79 -2.85
CA ILE A 756 -12.14 31.34 -1.50
C ILE A 756 -10.86 32.17 -1.30
N VAL A 757 -11.00 33.41 -0.83
CA VAL A 757 -9.88 34.23 -0.29
C VAL A 757 -10.24 34.58 1.15
N ALA A 758 -9.56 33.96 2.11
CA ALA A 758 -9.92 34.09 3.51
C ALA A 758 -8.74 34.27 4.44
N PHE A 759 -8.98 35.00 5.53
CA PHE A 759 -8.04 35.15 6.64
C PHE A 759 -6.65 35.63 6.21
N SER A 760 -6.58 36.52 5.20
CA SER A 760 -5.33 37.11 4.75
C SER A 760 -4.77 38.02 5.84
N GLY A 761 -3.95 37.45 6.75
CA GLY A 761 -3.72 37.94 8.11
C GLY A 761 -3.72 39.46 8.29
N ASN A 762 -2.67 40.14 7.80
CA ASN A 762 -2.54 41.60 7.83
C ASN A 762 -2.61 42.25 6.44
N ALA A 763 -3.19 41.55 5.47
CA ALA A 763 -3.20 41.94 4.06
C ALA A 763 -4.63 41.98 3.52
N GLY A 764 -4.90 42.91 2.60
CA GLY A 764 -6.19 42.94 1.90
C GLY A 764 -6.43 41.66 1.10
N ALA A 765 -7.68 41.39 0.73
CA ALA A 765 -8.00 40.22 -0.10
C ALA A 765 -7.31 40.33 -1.47
N ILE A 766 -7.61 41.41 -2.18
CA ILE A 766 -7.13 41.67 -3.55
C ILE A 766 -6.75 43.16 -3.66
N SER A 767 -5.63 43.44 -4.32
CA SER A 767 -5.20 44.79 -4.66
C SER A 767 -4.90 44.92 -6.15
N THR A 768 -5.34 46.03 -6.73
CA THR A 768 -5.27 46.36 -8.16
C THR A 768 -4.66 47.74 -8.37
N GLU A 769 -4.01 47.94 -9.52
CA GLU A 769 -3.54 49.25 -9.99
C GLU A 769 -4.41 49.76 -11.16
N PRO A 770 -4.43 51.08 -11.43
CA PRO A 770 -5.17 51.63 -12.57
C PRO A 770 -4.82 50.94 -13.89
N GLY A 771 -5.85 50.43 -14.58
CA GLY A 771 -5.71 49.72 -15.85
C GLY A 771 -5.58 48.19 -15.71
N THR A 772 -5.66 47.65 -14.50
CA THR A 772 -5.80 46.21 -14.24
C THR A 772 -7.26 45.80 -14.09
N THR A 773 -7.57 44.51 -14.07
CA THR A 773 -8.95 44.03 -13.91
C THR A 773 -8.98 42.69 -13.20
N VAL A 774 -9.85 42.57 -12.19
CA VAL A 774 -10.15 41.30 -11.53
C VAL A 774 -11.64 41.04 -11.68
N LEU A 775 -12.02 39.90 -12.23
CA LEU A 775 -13.41 39.48 -12.39
C LEU A 775 -13.69 38.30 -11.47
N LEU A 776 -14.63 38.48 -10.55
CA LEU A 776 -15.07 37.46 -9.62
C LEU A 776 -16.39 36.85 -10.09
N SER A 777 -16.48 35.52 -10.04
CA SER A 777 -17.74 34.79 -10.16
C SER A 777 -17.78 33.66 -9.12
N CYS A 778 -18.94 33.41 -8.55
CA CYS A 778 -19.12 32.35 -7.55
C CYS A 778 -18.09 32.31 -6.41
N SER A 779 -17.51 33.45 -6.02
CA SER A 779 -16.35 33.50 -5.13
C SER A 779 -16.67 34.06 -3.74
N ASN A 780 -15.95 33.57 -2.73
CA ASN A 780 -16.09 33.97 -1.33
C ASN A 780 -14.86 34.73 -0.84
N LEU A 781 -15.02 36.01 -0.51
CA LEU A 781 -13.98 36.84 0.10
C LEU A 781 -14.37 37.14 1.55
N TYR A 782 -13.63 36.60 2.53
CA TYR A 782 -14.04 36.65 3.93
C TYR A 782 -12.88 36.86 4.92
N GLY A 783 -13.05 37.83 5.83
CA GLY A 783 -12.20 37.96 7.02
C GLY A 783 -10.78 38.43 6.72
N ASN A 784 -10.58 39.20 5.65
CA ASN A 784 -9.28 39.73 5.24
C ASN A 784 -9.03 41.14 5.83
N SER A 785 -7.81 41.38 6.31
CA SER A 785 -7.45 42.65 6.96
C SER A 785 -7.20 43.74 5.93
N GLY A 786 -7.89 44.89 6.04
CA GLY A 786 -7.81 45.95 5.01
C GLY A 786 -8.94 45.91 3.97
N GLY A 787 -9.85 44.93 4.09
CA GLY A 787 -11.13 44.89 3.40
C GLY A 787 -11.28 43.69 2.47
N ASP A 788 -12.43 43.01 2.59
CA ASP A 788 -12.85 41.94 1.67
C ASP A 788 -13.27 42.49 0.31
N TRP A 789 -13.81 43.71 0.27
CA TRP A 789 -14.34 44.36 -0.93
C TRP A 789 -13.87 45.81 -0.99
N ASN A 790 -12.68 46.05 -1.52
CA ASN A 790 -12.08 47.38 -1.65
C ASN A 790 -11.49 47.58 -3.07
N GLY A 791 -11.22 48.83 -3.44
CA GLY A 791 -10.64 49.16 -4.75
C GLY A 791 -11.55 48.78 -5.92
N ASP A 792 -10.96 48.24 -7.00
CA ASP A 792 -11.65 47.96 -8.28
C ASP A 792 -12.59 46.73 -8.24
N ILE A 793 -12.67 46.03 -7.11
CA ILE A 793 -13.61 44.92 -6.91
C ILE A 793 -14.79 45.29 -5.99
N ALA A 794 -14.81 46.51 -5.44
CA ALA A 794 -15.80 46.91 -4.44
C ALA A 794 -17.24 46.87 -4.97
N ASP A 795 -17.46 47.10 -6.26
CA ASP A 795 -18.76 47.03 -6.93
C ASP A 795 -19.19 45.60 -7.29
N GLN A 796 -18.29 44.61 -7.16
CA GLN A 796 -18.56 43.20 -7.41
C GLN A 796 -19.14 42.46 -6.21
N VAL A 797 -19.29 43.15 -5.07
CA VAL A 797 -19.91 42.62 -3.85
C VAL A 797 -21.40 42.37 -4.08
N LEU A 798 -21.90 41.18 -3.70
CA LEU A 798 -23.30 40.77 -3.85
C LEU A 798 -23.83 40.76 -5.30
N ILE A 799 -22.97 40.91 -6.31
CA ILE A 799 -23.32 40.48 -7.68
C ILE A 799 -23.60 38.98 -7.62
N GLU A 800 -24.63 38.51 -8.34
CA GLU A 800 -25.09 37.11 -8.31
C GLU A 800 -23.90 36.14 -8.42
N GLY A 801 -23.69 35.38 -7.33
CA GLY A 801 -22.61 34.43 -7.14
C GLY A 801 -21.44 34.88 -6.25
N ASN A 802 -21.19 36.17 -6.07
CA ASN A 802 -20.10 36.67 -5.22
C ASN A 802 -20.59 37.09 -3.83
N PHE A 803 -19.87 36.70 -2.78
CA PHE A 803 -20.32 36.94 -1.41
C PHE A 803 -19.17 37.00 -0.39
N SER A 804 -19.52 37.42 0.82
CA SER A 804 -18.62 37.51 1.97
C SER A 804 -19.28 36.82 3.15
N GLY A 805 -19.12 35.50 3.22
CA GLY A 805 -19.65 34.67 4.28
C GLY A 805 -18.55 33.83 4.88
N ASP A 806 -18.66 33.47 6.16
CA ASP A 806 -17.70 32.57 6.78
C ASP A 806 -17.61 31.28 5.96
N PRO A 807 -16.43 30.93 5.39
CA PRO A 807 -16.25 29.68 4.69
C PRO A 807 -16.56 28.47 5.57
N CYS A 808 -16.54 28.60 6.90
CA CYS A 808 -16.79 27.52 7.85
C CYS A 808 -15.85 26.33 7.58
N PHE A 809 -14.54 26.55 7.71
CA PHE A 809 -13.55 25.47 7.64
C PHE A 809 -13.54 24.66 8.94
N CYS A 810 -13.23 23.36 8.86
CA CYS A 810 -13.14 22.49 10.03
C CYS A 810 -12.10 22.99 11.06
N ASN A 811 -10.93 23.43 10.59
CA ASN A 811 -9.89 24.03 11.42
C ASN A 811 -9.00 24.98 10.58
N ALA A 812 -9.29 26.29 10.62
CA ALA A 812 -8.52 27.30 9.87
C ALA A 812 -7.41 28.01 10.68
N ASP A 813 -7.18 27.62 11.93
CA ASP A 813 -6.38 28.40 12.90
C ASP A 813 -5.03 27.74 13.26
N SER A 814 -4.67 26.62 12.63
CA SER A 814 -3.46 25.86 12.97
C SER A 814 -2.58 25.56 11.76
N VAL A 815 -1.31 25.22 12.02
CA VAL A 815 -0.40 24.69 10.96
C VAL A 815 -0.84 23.31 10.45
N ASP A 816 -1.75 22.64 11.16
CA ASP A 816 -2.45 21.41 10.77
C ASP A 816 -3.86 21.75 10.25
N ALA A 817 -4.02 22.90 9.57
CA ALA A 817 -5.32 23.39 9.13
C ALA A 817 -6.05 22.37 8.26
N ASP A 818 -7.24 21.96 8.71
CA ASP A 818 -8.18 21.20 7.91
C ASP A 818 -9.13 22.18 7.22
N LEU A 819 -8.92 22.32 5.92
CA LEU A 819 -9.66 23.23 5.06
C LEU A 819 -10.85 22.57 4.37
N HIS A 820 -11.23 21.35 4.79
CA HIS A 820 -12.55 20.86 4.47
C HIS A 820 -13.59 21.82 5.05
N LEU A 821 -14.72 21.91 4.35
CA LEU A 821 -15.84 22.72 4.74
C LEU A 821 -16.69 21.95 5.75
N CYS A 822 -17.24 22.65 6.72
CA CYS A 822 -18.29 22.13 7.57
C CYS A 822 -19.57 21.91 6.75
N ALA A 823 -20.43 21.01 7.22
CA ALA A 823 -21.70 20.65 6.57
C ALA A 823 -22.63 21.84 6.34
N ASP A 824 -22.50 22.94 7.09
CA ASP A 824 -23.31 24.15 6.99
C ASP A 824 -22.63 25.28 6.20
N SER A 825 -21.45 25.01 5.62
CA SER A 825 -20.73 26.00 4.84
C SER A 825 -21.53 26.45 3.64
N TYR A 826 -21.63 27.77 3.47
CA TYR A 826 -22.14 28.35 2.24
C TYR A 826 -21.29 28.00 1.03
N CYS A 827 -20.02 27.59 1.20
CA CYS A 827 -19.17 27.24 0.07
C CYS A 827 -19.49 25.87 -0.55
N LEU A 828 -20.38 25.07 0.05
CA LEU A 828 -20.80 23.78 -0.50
C LEU A 828 -21.82 23.93 -1.66
N PRO A 829 -21.90 22.95 -2.58
CA PRO A 829 -22.95 22.86 -3.59
C PRO A 829 -24.36 22.91 -2.98
N GLY A 830 -25.26 23.72 -3.55
CA GLY A 830 -26.68 23.75 -3.15
C GLY A 830 -27.01 24.43 -1.83
N MET A 831 -26.02 24.88 -1.05
CA MET A 831 -26.23 25.53 0.26
C MET A 831 -26.54 27.04 0.19
N ARG A 832 -26.78 27.60 -1.01
CA ARG A 832 -26.91 29.05 -1.26
C ARG A 832 -28.18 29.46 -2.03
N PRO A 833 -28.73 30.67 -1.80
CA PRO A 833 -29.92 31.17 -2.53
C PRO A 833 -29.69 31.75 -3.94
N TRP A 834 -28.44 31.91 -4.41
CA TRP A 834 -28.08 32.77 -5.56
C TRP A 834 -27.31 32.09 -6.72
N GLY A 835 -27.68 30.88 -7.14
CA GLY A 835 -27.32 30.35 -8.47
C GLY A 835 -25.91 29.77 -8.67
N CYS A 836 -25.04 29.69 -7.65
CA CYS A 836 -23.79 28.92 -7.73
C CYS A 836 -24.05 27.46 -7.36
N GLU A 837 -24.08 26.58 -8.35
CA GLU A 837 -24.40 25.16 -8.18
C GLU A 837 -23.18 24.32 -7.76
N ASP A 838 -21.96 24.81 -8.02
CA ASP A 838 -20.71 24.09 -7.79
C ASP A 838 -20.01 24.45 -6.46
N LEU A 839 -19.06 23.60 -6.06
CA LEU A 839 -18.18 23.81 -4.90
C LEU A 839 -17.42 25.14 -5.02
N VAL A 840 -17.23 25.87 -3.93
CA VAL A 840 -16.40 27.08 -3.89
C VAL A 840 -15.22 26.83 -2.97
N GLY A 841 -14.00 26.94 -3.51
CA GLY A 841 -12.77 26.51 -2.84
C GLY A 841 -12.24 25.17 -3.36
N ALA A 842 -11.09 24.76 -2.82
CA ALA A 842 -10.35 23.57 -3.27
C ALA A 842 -10.82 22.26 -2.65
N LEU A 843 -11.41 22.28 -1.46
CA LEU A 843 -11.84 21.09 -0.70
C LEU A 843 -13.32 21.17 -0.34
N GLY A 844 -14.00 20.02 -0.39
CA GLY A 844 -15.44 19.88 -0.08
C GLY A 844 -15.71 19.64 1.41
N GLU A 845 -16.88 19.08 1.72
CA GLU A 845 -17.26 18.71 3.10
C GLU A 845 -16.37 17.57 3.64
N GLY A 846 -15.96 17.63 4.91
CA GLY A 846 -15.07 16.58 5.45
C GLY A 846 -14.69 16.63 6.94
N CYS A 847 -15.37 17.38 7.81
CA CYS A 847 -14.97 17.46 9.22
C CYS A 847 -15.26 16.16 10.00
N ASP A 848 -14.23 15.59 10.63
CA ASP A 848 -14.37 14.51 11.62
C ASP A 848 -14.89 15.05 12.98
N GLY A 849 -16.21 15.24 13.06
CA GLY A 849 -16.91 15.63 14.30
C GLY A 849 -17.28 17.11 14.37
N CYS A 850 -18.57 17.39 14.57
CA CYS A 850 -19.13 18.74 14.59
C CYS A 850 -18.58 19.58 15.76
N GLY A 851 -17.71 20.56 15.47
CA GLY A 851 -17.28 21.54 16.46
C GLY A 851 -16.53 22.71 15.84
N CYS A 852 -17.24 23.68 15.27
CA CYS A 852 -16.68 24.98 14.91
C CYS A 852 -16.15 25.66 16.18
N MET A 853 -14.83 25.74 16.36
CA MET A 853 -14.22 26.50 17.45
C MET A 853 -13.74 27.85 16.93
N SER A 854 -14.11 28.92 17.64
CA SER A 854 -13.59 30.28 17.52
C SER A 854 -13.47 30.88 18.93
N PRO A 855 -12.60 31.87 19.17
CA PRO A 855 -11.14 31.81 19.27
C PRO A 855 -10.70 32.02 20.75
N ILE A 856 -9.38 32.07 20.98
CA ILE A 856 -8.65 32.31 22.26
C ILE A 856 -8.08 31.03 22.89
N ALA A 857 -6.82 30.70 22.55
CA ALA A 857 -5.74 30.51 23.53
C ALA A 857 -4.41 30.16 22.85
N THR A 858 -3.40 30.96 23.17
CA THR A 858 -1.98 30.82 22.87
C THR A 858 -1.40 29.48 23.33
N TYR A 859 -0.77 28.68 22.46
CA TYR A 859 0.34 27.77 22.83
C TYR A 859 1.29 27.50 21.65
N LEU A 860 2.59 27.56 21.93
CA LEU A 860 3.72 27.33 21.02
C LEU A 860 4.35 25.96 21.39
N ALA A 861 4.61 25.13 20.37
CA ALA A 861 5.41 23.90 20.35
C ALA A 861 5.08 22.78 21.35
N VAL A 862 4.33 21.77 20.88
CA VAL A 862 4.37 20.40 21.44
C VAL A 862 5.36 19.59 20.63
N PHE A 863 6.37 19.00 21.27
CA PHE A 863 7.26 18.01 20.65
C PHE A 863 6.81 16.60 21.07
N SER A 864 6.87 15.63 20.15
CA SER A 864 6.77 14.21 20.48
C SER A 864 7.73 13.36 19.66
N ALA A 865 8.44 12.45 20.32
CA ALA A 865 9.09 11.30 19.70
C ALA A 865 8.16 10.08 19.85
N GLN A 866 7.96 9.34 18.75
CA GLN A 866 7.12 8.13 18.61
C GLN A 866 7.88 6.85 19.07
N PRO A 867 7.38 5.59 18.93
CA PRO A 867 6.06 4.99 18.67
C PRO A 867 5.65 4.01 19.82
N ASP A 868 4.57 3.23 19.70
CA ASP A 868 4.24 2.03 20.52
C ASP A 868 3.47 2.15 21.85
N GLY A 869 3.16 3.34 22.37
CA GLY A 869 2.24 3.48 23.51
C GLY A 869 2.77 2.95 24.86
N THR A 870 4.02 2.49 24.93
CA THR A 870 4.69 2.15 26.21
C THR A 870 5.77 3.16 26.61
N ALA A 871 6.08 4.12 25.73
CA ALA A 871 7.17 5.08 25.86
C ALA A 871 6.87 6.31 26.74
N VAL A 872 7.94 6.90 27.26
CA VAL A 872 7.94 8.18 27.99
C VAL A 872 8.01 9.33 26.98
N ARG A 873 7.02 10.22 26.99
CA ARG A 873 6.96 11.44 26.16
C ARG A 873 7.65 12.60 26.87
N PHE A 874 8.68 13.19 26.28
CA PHE A 874 9.32 14.38 26.84
C PHE A 874 8.86 15.67 26.15
N VAL A 875 8.46 16.68 26.92
CA VAL A 875 7.97 17.98 26.44
C VAL A 875 8.78 19.11 27.08
N TRP A 876 9.34 19.99 26.26
CA TRP A 876 9.96 21.23 26.71
C TRP A 876 8.94 22.36 26.76
N GLN A 877 8.77 22.98 27.91
CA GLN A 877 7.92 24.15 28.12
C GLN A 877 8.78 25.35 28.55
N VAL A 878 8.45 26.53 28.01
CA VAL A 878 9.03 27.81 28.44
C VAL A 878 8.08 28.43 29.45
N GLU A 879 8.49 28.51 30.71
CA GLU A 879 7.62 29.05 31.78
C GLU A 879 7.65 30.58 31.86
N ALA A 880 8.80 31.18 31.52
CA ALA A 880 8.96 32.63 31.51
C ALA A 880 10.03 33.07 30.50
N THR A 881 9.68 34.06 29.68
CA THR A 881 10.60 34.74 28.78
C THR A 881 11.29 35.89 29.53
N GLY A 882 12.42 35.60 30.17
CA GLY A 882 13.33 36.57 30.77
C GLY A 882 14.79 36.14 30.58
N GLU A 883 15.76 36.90 31.08
CA GLU A 883 17.19 36.52 31.08
C GLU A 883 17.60 36.07 32.50
N PRO A 884 17.95 34.78 32.72
CA PRO A 884 17.87 33.65 31.77
C PRO A 884 16.44 33.08 31.66
N ALA A 885 16.12 32.53 30.49
CA ALA A 885 14.81 31.93 30.24
C ALA A 885 14.64 30.67 31.10
N VAL A 886 13.45 30.49 31.69
CA VAL A 886 13.16 29.34 32.54
C VAL A 886 12.48 28.27 31.70
N PHE A 887 13.17 27.13 31.53
CA PHE A 887 12.67 25.98 30.79
C PHE A 887 12.29 24.87 31.78
N ARG A 888 11.24 24.11 31.47
CA ARG A 888 10.97 22.83 32.12
C ARG A 888 10.88 21.75 31.06
N LEU A 889 11.53 20.62 31.34
CA LEU A 889 11.31 19.39 30.60
C LEU A 889 10.38 18.52 31.43
N SER A 890 9.21 18.14 30.91
CA SER A 890 8.34 17.15 31.55
C SER A 890 8.34 15.84 30.79
N GLY A 891 8.36 14.72 31.50
CA GLY A 891 8.17 13.37 30.98
C GLY A 891 6.74 12.90 31.28
N ARG A 892 6.04 12.29 30.32
CA ARG A 892 4.69 11.76 30.49
C ARG A 892 4.62 10.31 30.01
N ARG A 893 4.10 9.41 30.84
CA ARG A 893 3.84 7.99 30.50
C ARG A 893 2.44 7.63 30.98
N GLY A 894 1.51 7.46 30.03
CA GLY A 894 0.07 7.41 30.35
C GLY A 894 -0.41 8.71 31.00
N ASP A 895 -1.11 8.61 32.14
CA ASP A 895 -1.65 9.76 32.88
C ASP A 895 -0.67 10.38 33.90
N ARG A 896 0.52 9.82 34.05
CA ARG A 896 1.54 10.36 34.97
C ARG A 896 2.51 11.28 34.23
N GLU A 897 2.68 12.48 34.76
CA GLU A 897 3.65 13.49 34.32
C GLU A 897 4.68 13.76 35.44
N TRP A 898 5.95 13.93 35.07
CA TRP A 898 7.04 14.29 35.98
C TRP A 898 8.00 15.30 35.34
N THR A 899 8.83 15.99 36.12
CA THR A 899 9.86 16.90 35.60
C THR A 899 11.21 16.19 35.46
N VAL A 900 11.88 16.38 34.34
CA VAL A 900 13.19 15.78 34.02
C VAL A 900 14.28 16.82 34.28
N PRO A 901 15.35 16.48 35.04
CA PRO A 901 16.48 17.37 35.23
C PRO A 901 17.21 17.63 33.91
N TYR A 902 17.70 18.86 33.73
CA TYR A 902 18.54 19.22 32.59
C TYR A 902 19.71 20.10 33.04
N GLU A 903 20.80 20.07 32.29
CA GLU A 903 21.95 20.96 32.46
C GLU A 903 22.11 21.87 31.23
N SER A 904 22.52 23.13 31.45
CA SER A 904 22.84 24.06 30.38
C SER A 904 24.33 23.94 30.05
N GLU A 905 24.65 23.75 28.77
CA GLU A 905 26.04 23.66 28.30
C GLU A 905 26.56 24.99 27.72
N GLY A 906 25.71 26.04 27.70
CA GLY A 906 26.00 27.34 27.09
C GLY A 906 25.71 27.38 25.57
N GLY A 907 25.60 28.59 25.02
CA GLY A 907 25.39 28.79 23.57
C GLY A 907 24.05 28.29 23.01
N GLY A 908 23.00 28.22 23.83
CA GLY A 908 21.68 27.72 23.44
C GLY A 908 21.54 26.20 23.42
N ARG A 909 22.50 25.48 24.06
CA ARG A 909 22.49 24.02 24.21
C ARG A 909 22.04 23.59 25.60
N TYR A 910 21.13 22.62 25.63
CA TYR A 910 20.62 22.01 26.87
C TYR A 910 20.67 20.49 26.75
N ARG A 911 21.12 19.84 27.81
CA ARG A 911 21.26 18.38 27.91
C ARG A 911 20.33 17.84 28.98
N ALA A 912 19.44 16.93 28.58
CA ALA A 912 18.60 16.19 29.52
C ALA A 912 19.43 15.07 30.18
N LEU A 913 19.39 15.00 31.51
CA LEU A 913 20.02 13.93 32.28
C LEU A 913 18.90 12.99 32.74
N ASP A 914 18.64 11.91 32.02
CA ASP A 914 17.70 10.88 32.49
C ASP A 914 18.41 9.95 33.48
N PRO A 915 18.13 10.01 34.80
CA PRO A 915 18.67 9.09 35.76
C PRO A 915 17.62 8.02 36.04
N SER A 916 17.51 7.03 35.14
CA SER A 916 16.83 5.73 35.32
C SER A 916 15.35 5.62 34.91
N PRO A 917 14.97 4.68 34.01
CA PRO A 917 13.62 4.12 34.00
C PRO A 917 13.40 3.20 35.22
N PRO A 918 12.15 2.99 35.69
CA PRO A 918 11.87 2.20 36.91
C PRO A 918 12.33 0.73 36.90
N ASP A 919 12.80 0.19 35.77
CA ASP A 919 13.08 -1.25 35.61
C ASP A 919 14.50 -1.59 35.08
N GLY A 920 15.51 -0.78 35.39
CA GLY A 920 16.90 -1.28 35.47
C GLY A 920 17.63 -1.65 34.16
N ALA A 921 17.21 -1.17 32.99
CA ALA A 921 18.03 -1.26 31.76
C ALA A 921 19.09 -0.14 31.69
N PRO A 922 20.39 -0.42 31.45
CA PRO A 922 21.40 0.64 31.37
C PRO A 922 21.54 1.20 29.94
N GLY A 923 21.32 2.51 29.80
CA GLY A 923 21.72 3.31 28.65
C GLY A 923 21.08 4.70 28.70
N ALA A 924 21.86 5.75 28.97
CA ALA A 924 21.35 7.12 28.93
C ALA A 924 21.13 7.54 27.46
N ILE A 925 19.89 7.84 27.08
CA ILE A 925 19.61 8.51 25.81
C ILE A 925 19.96 9.98 25.98
N VAL A 926 20.86 10.49 25.14
CA VAL A 926 21.26 11.90 25.17
C VAL A 926 20.47 12.66 24.11
N TYR A 927 19.66 13.63 24.54
CA TYR A 927 19.01 14.59 23.66
C TYR A 927 19.72 15.94 23.77
N SER A 928 20.10 16.50 22.63
CA SER A 928 20.72 17.82 22.52
C SER A 928 19.78 18.77 21.78
N LEU A 929 19.34 19.84 22.43
CA LEU A 929 18.54 20.89 21.80
C LEU A 929 19.45 22.05 21.36
N HIS A 930 19.41 22.46 20.09
CA HIS A 930 20.11 23.65 19.60
C HIS A 930 19.13 24.79 19.35
N LEU A 931 19.15 25.80 20.21
CA LEU A 931 18.37 27.01 20.05
C LEU A 931 19.24 28.19 19.63
N ARG A 932 18.73 29.03 18.72
CA ARG A 932 19.30 30.36 18.44
C ARG A 932 18.30 31.43 18.82
N GLN A 933 18.79 32.45 19.52
CA GLN A 933 18.01 33.65 19.83
C GLN A 933 17.79 34.43 18.53
N GLY A 934 16.53 34.52 18.09
CA GLY A 934 16.06 35.57 17.20
C GLY A 934 15.53 36.75 18.01
N GLU A 935 15.29 37.88 17.36
CA GLU A 935 14.96 39.14 18.04
C GLU A 935 13.68 39.05 18.90
N ASP A 936 12.70 38.20 18.55
CA ASP A 936 11.44 38.03 19.30
C ASP A 936 11.05 36.57 19.65
N ARG A 937 11.90 35.58 19.33
CA ARG A 937 11.65 34.15 19.64
C ARG A 937 12.89 33.29 19.55
N TRP A 938 12.88 32.16 20.25
CA TRP A 938 13.90 31.13 20.16
C TRP A 938 13.61 30.19 18.97
N LEU A 939 14.59 30.01 18.08
CA LEU A 939 14.49 29.16 16.89
C LEU A 939 15.24 27.84 17.10
N LEU A 940 14.57 26.72 16.86
CA LEU A 940 15.19 25.39 16.85
C LEU A 940 16.01 25.22 15.56
N LEU A 941 17.32 25.06 15.69
CA LEU A 941 18.23 25.01 14.55
C LEU A 941 18.48 23.60 14.02
N HIS A 942 18.49 22.58 14.90
CA HIS A 942 18.85 21.20 14.52
C HIS A 942 18.50 20.18 15.64
N ARG A 943 18.24 18.91 15.26
CA ARG A 943 18.12 17.72 16.12
C ARG A 943 19.28 16.76 15.79
N GLU A 944 19.98 16.28 16.81
CA GLU A 944 20.91 15.14 16.66
C GLU A 944 20.43 14.01 17.58
N GLU A 945 20.10 12.85 16.99
CA GLU A 945 19.83 11.60 17.72
C GLU A 945 21.05 10.70 17.59
N VAL A 946 21.72 10.43 18.71
CA VAL A 946 22.86 9.51 18.73
C VAL A 946 22.36 8.16 19.26
N ALA A 947 21.82 7.32 18.39
CA ALA A 947 21.49 5.94 18.73
C ALA A 947 22.73 5.04 18.57
N PRO A 948 23.09 4.18 19.54
CA PRO A 948 24.09 3.13 19.34
C PRO A 948 23.52 2.06 18.40
N GLY A 949 24.37 1.46 17.55
CA GLY A 949 23.96 0.53 16.49
C GLY A 949 22.95 -0.55 16.92
N LEU A 950 21.85 -0.64 16.19
CA LEU A 950 20.74 -1.54 16.48
C LEU A 950 21.14 -3.03 16.37
N PRO A 951 20.66 -3.90 17.28
CA PRO A 951 20.80 -5.35 17.11
C PRO A 951 19.91 -5.87 15.96
N PRO A 952 20.34 -6.93 15.25
CA PRO A 952 19.61 -7.52 14.12
C PRO A 952 18.27 -8.13 14.56
N LEU A 953 17.25 -8.06 13.69
CA LEU A 953 15.86 -8.43 14.01
C LEU A 953 15.58 -9.94 14.09
N VAL A 954 16.50 -10.78 13.61
CA VAL A 954 16.32 -12.24 13.55
C VAL A 954 17.58 -12.99 13.94
N THR A 955 17.38 -14.12 14.61
CA THR A 955 18.45 -15.07 14.93
C THR A 955 18.63 -16.03 13.76
N ARG A 956 19.74 -15.92 13.03
CA ARG A 956 19.99 -16.75 11.85
C ARG A 956 21.48 -16.99 11.58
N LEU A 957 21.76 -18.09 10.90
CA LEU A 957 23.01 -18.33 10.21
C LEU A 957 22.93 -17.63 8.84
N GLU A 958 23.79 -16.64 8.63
CA GLU A 958 23.86 -15.88 7.37
C GLU A 958 24.81 -16.57 6.39
N ASP A 959 24.81 -16.11 5.13
CA ASP A 959 25.63 -16.73 4.10
C ASP A 959 27.13 -16.66 4.40
N VAL A 960 27.80 -17.72 3.94
CA VAL A 960 29.20 -18.01 4.26
C VAL A 960 30.02 -17.86 2.97
N HIS A 961 30.73 -16.75 2.81
CA HIS A 961 31.65 -16.53 1.67
C HIS A 961 32.96 -15.82 2.08
N PRO A 962 34.11 -16.09 1.41
CA PRO A 962 34.36 -17.01 0.29
C PRO A 962 35.54 -18.00 0.52
N ASN A 963 35.68 -19.04 -0.30
CA ASN A 963 37.00 -19.63 -0.58
C ASN A 963 37.13 -20.33 -1.96
N PRO A 964 37.83 -19.70 -2.93
CA PRO A 964 38.50 -20.43 -4.02
C PRO A 964 40.03 -20.62 -3.85
N PHE A 965 40.74 -19.81 -3.03
CA PHE A 965 42.20 -19.98 -2.74
C PHE A 965 42.67 -19.41 -1.37
N ASN A 966 41.77 -19.10 -0.45
CA ASN A 966 42.09 -18.64 0.91
C ASN A 966 41.69 -19.73 1.92
N PRO A 967 42.62 -20.40 2.65
CA PRO A 967 42.30 -21.54 3.52
C PRO A 967 41.45 -21.19 4.76
N GLN A 968 40.82 -20.01 4.80
CA GLN A 968 39.93 -19.53 5.83
C GLN A 968 38.52 -19.29 5.27
N VAL A 969 37.50 -19.68 6.04
CA VAL A 969 36.08 -19.48 5.73
C VAL A 969 35.49 -18.58 6.83
N ALA A 970 34.92 -17.44 6.44
CA ALA A 970 34.24 -16.53 7.35
C ALA A 970 32.76 -16.93 7.48
N ILE A 971 32.32 -17.27 8.68
CA ILE A 971 30.96 -17.71 8.99
C ILE A 971 30.27 -16.62 9.80
N THR A 972 29.19 -16.06 9.26
CA THR A 972 28.45 -14.97 9.89
C THR A 972 27.15 -15.48 10.50
N TYR A 973 26.83 -15.03 11.70
CA TYR A 973 25.57 -15.29 12.37
C TYR A 973 25.04 -14.02 13.04
N ALA A 974 23.72 -13.97 13.21
CA ALA A 974 23.04 -12.88 13.90
C ALA A 974 22.24 -13.43 15.07
N LEU A 975 22.19 -12.70 16.19
CA LEU A 975 21.33 -12.97 17.34
C LEU A 975 20.41 -11.77 17.61
N ALA A 976 19.11 -12.03 17.66
CA ALA A 976 18.10 -11.01 17.96
C ALA A 976 18.08 -10.59 19.44
N ALA A 977 18.45 -11.51 20.33
CA ALA A 977 18.60 -11.27 21.76
C ALA A 977 19.83 -12.01 22.29
N PRO A 978 20.43 -11.57 23.42
CA PRO A 978 21.50 -12.33 24.05
C PRO A 978 21.01 -13.73 24.44
N GLY A 979 21.76 -14.78 24.10
CA GLY A 979 21.31 -16.15 24.34
C GLY A 979 22.41 -17.19 24.19
N PRO A 980 22.19 -18.42 24.68
CA PRO A 980 23.11 -19.53 24.49
C PRO A 980 23.08 -19.99 23.03
N MET A 981 24.24 -20.20 22.45
CA MET A 981 24.33 -20.69 21.08
C MET A 981 25.55 -21.58 20.85
N ARG A 982 25.45 -22.43 19.84
CA ARG A 982 26.54 -23.28 19.36
C ARG A 982 26.70 -23.17 17.86
N LEU A 983 27.94 -22.99 17.41
CA LEU A 983 28.31 -23.00 15.99
C LEU A 983 29.38 -24.07 15.77
N ALA A 984 29.13 -25.04 14.90
CA ALA A 984 30.07 -26.13 14.64
C ALA A 984 30.11 -26.54 13.16
N VAL A 985 31.27 -27.02 12.72
CA VAL A 985 31.53 -27.52 11.36
C VAL A 985 31.51 -29.06 11.37
N PHE A 986 30.88 -29.66 10.37
CA PHE A 986 30.71 -31.10 10.19
C PHE A 986 31.16 -31.54 8.79
N ASP A 987 31.61 -32.78 8.65
CA ASP A 987 31.82 -33.41 7.35
C ASP A 987 30.49 -33.89 6.73
N LEU A 988 30.50 -34.28 5.45
CA LEU A 988 29.30 -34.79 4.76
C LEU A 988 28.77 -36.13 5.29
N ARG A 989 29.52 -36.80 6.19
CA ARG A 989 29.09 -38.02 6.88
C ARG A 989 28.47 -37.72 8.25
N GLY A 990 28.38 -36.44 8.63
CA GLY A 990 27.81 -35.99 9.89
C GLY A 990 28.77 -36.00 11.07
N ASN A 991 30.07 -36.25 10.87
CA ASN A 991 31.05 -36.17 11.96
C ASN A 991 31.43 -34.71 12.24
N ARG A 992 31.50 -34.35 13.52
CA ARG A 992 31.87 -33.00 13.95
C ARG A 992 33.38 -32.77 13.78
N VAL A 993 33.74 -31.75 13.00
CA VAL A 993 35.12 -31.38 12.67
C VAL A 993 35.69 -30.36 13.66
N MET A 994 34.93 -29.31 13.98
CA MET A 994 35.35 -28.19 14.85
C MET A 994 34.13 -27.53 15.50
N THR A 995 34.25 -27.08 16.76
CA THR A 995 33.27 -26.16 17.37
C THR A 995 33.88 -24.76 17.40
N LEU A 996 33.19 -23.80 16.80
CA LEU A 996 33.66 -22.42 16.60
C LEU A 996 33.16 -21.50 17.72
N VAL A 997 31.93 -21.71 18.16
CA VAL A 997 31.31 -20.98 19.28
C VAL A 997 30.50 -21.97 20.10
N ASP A 998 30.57 -21.86 21.43
CA ASP A 998 29.77 -22.65 22.36
C ASP A 998 29.59 -21.84 23.66
N GLY A 999 28.40 -21.27 23.87
CA GLY A 999 28.09 -20.50 25.08
C GLY A 999 27.20 -19.26 24.85
N MET A 1000 27.09 -18.43 25.88
CA MET A 1000 26.31 -17.18 25.85
C MET A 1000 26.94 -16.15 24.91
N GLN A 1001 26.13 -15.57 24.03
CA GLN A 1001 26.55 -14.53 23.10
C GLN A 1001 25.63 -13.31 23.23
N PRO A 1002 26.16 -12.08 23.08
CA PRO A 1002 25.36 -10.86 23.06
C PRO A 1002 24.53 -10.78 21.77
N ALA A 1003 23.42 -10.02 21.80
CA ALA A 1003 22.69 -9.64 20.60
C ALA A 1003 23.61 -8.88 19.62
N GLY A 1004 23.36 -9.02 18.33
CA GLY A 1004 24.20 -8.41 17.30
C GLY A 1004 24.60 -9.37 16.18
N ARG A 1005 25.09 -8.79 15.08
CA ARG A 1005 25.74 -9.51 13.99
C ARG A 1005 27.18 -9.84 14.37
N ARG A 1006 27.62 -11.07 14.12
CA ARG A 1006 28.96 -11.57 14.46
C ARG A 1006 29.50 -12.42 13.32
N THR A 1007 30.82 -12.33 13.09
CA THR A 1007 31.52 -13.17 12.11
C THR A 1007 32.64 -13.92 12.82
N VAL A 1008 32.72 -15.22 12.57
CA VAL A 1008 33.74 -16.12 13.12
C VAL A 1008 34.46 -16.80 11.97
N THR A 1009 35.79 -16.83 12.02
CA THR A 1009 36.61 -17.41 10.96
C THR A 1009 37.02 -18.84 11.32
N TRP A 1010 36.74 -19.79 10.42
CA TRP A 1010 37.30 -21.14 10.47
C TRP A 1010 38.48 -21.26 9.51
N ASN A 1011 39.66 -21.61 10.01
CA ASN A 1011 40.91 -21.73 9.25
C ASN A 1011 41.15 -23.13 8.63
N GLY A 1012 40.10 -23.93 8.48
CA GLY A 1012 40.18 -25.25 7.86
C GLY A 1012 40.99 -26.28 8.67
N VAL A 1013 41.02 -26.19 10.01
CA VAL A 1013 41.62 -27.21 10.90
C VAL A 1013 40.56 -27.89 11.76
N SER A 1014 40.82 -29.14 12.15
CA SER A 1014 39.99 -29.90 13.09
C SER A 1014 40.22 -29.47 14.54
N ALA A 1015 39.40 -29.97 15.46
CA ALA A 1015 39.57 -29.76 16.90
C ALA A 1015 40.94 -30.20 17.46
N SER A 1016 41.67 -31.09 16.77
CA SER A 1016 43.03 -31.51 17.15
C SER A 1016 44.13 -30.63 16.55
N GLY A 1017 43.77 -29.55 15.86
CA GLY A 1017 44.70 -28.66 15.15
C GLY A 1017 45.22 -29.21 13.82
N ALA A 1018 44.71 -30.37 13.36
CA ALA A 1018 45.13 -30.96 12.09
C ALA A 1018 44.39 -30.32 10.92
N PRO A 1019 45.06 -29.97 9.81
CA PRO A 1019 44.39 -29.44 8.62
C PRO A 1019 43.43 -30.47 8.00
N VAL A 1020 42.24 -30.02 7.59
CA VAL A 1020 41.25 -30.85 6.87
C VAL A 1020 41.36 -30.66 5.35
N GLY A 1021 40.95 -31.65 4.56
CA GLY A 1021 41.09 -31.66 3.10
C GLY A 1021 40.14 -30.70 2.37
N SER A 1022 40.47 -30.34 1.13
CA SER A 1022 39.55 -29.59 0.25
C SER A 1022 38.27 -30.41 0.01
N GLY A 1023 37.11 -29.78 0.10
CA GLY A 1023 35.81 -30.45 -0.02
C GLY A 1023 34.65 -29.63 0.54
N ALA A 1024 33.44 -30.19 0.43
CA ALA A 1024 32.26 -29.60 1.04
C ALA A 1024 32.12 -30.03 2.51
N TYR A 1025 31.71 -29.09 3.35
CA TYR A 1025 31.42 -29.27 4.77
C TYR A 1025 30.06 -28.65 5.08
N VAL A 1026 29.51 -28.94 6.25
CA VAL A 1026 28.26 -28.37 6.74
C VAL A 1026 28.53 -27.57 8.00
N VAL A 1027 28.10 -26.32 8.04
CA VAL A 1027 28.04 -25.53 9.27
C VAL A 1027 26.66 -25.71 9.87
N ARG A 1028 26.61 -26.02 11.16
CA ARG A 1028 25.39 -26.08 11.95
C ARG A 1028 25.43 -25.03 13.03
N PHE A 1029 24.41 -24.17 13.01
CA PHE A 1029 24.11 -23.18 14.02
C PHE A 1029 22.97 -23.72 14.88
N GLU A 1030 23.13 -23.70 16.20
CA GLU A 1030 22.09 -24.03 17.18
C GLU A 1030 21.91 -22.83 18.10
N GLY A 1031 20.80 -22.12 17.95
CA GLY A 1031 20.48 -20.95 18.77
C GLY A 1031 19.09 -21.05 19.39
N PRO A 1032 18.65 -20.00 20.10
CA PRO A 1032 17.32 -19.97 20.73
C PRO A 1032 16.15 -20.16 19.74
N ALA A 1033 16.35 -19.83 18.47
CA ALA A 1033 15.36 -19.98 17.39
C ALA A 1033 15.41 -21.35 16.67
N GLY A 1034 16.21 -22.31 17.15
CA GLY A 1034 16.34 -23.65 16.56
C GLY A 1034 17.68 -23.89 15.86
N ALA A 1035 17.76 -25.01 15.14
CA ALA A 1035 18.96 -25.43 14.41
C ALA A 1035 18.87 -25.05 12.93
N GLN A 1036 19.92 -24.42 12.40
CA GLN A 1036 20.05 -24.07 10.99
C GLN A 1036 21.34 -24.67 10.43
N THR A 1037 21.31 -25.09 9.17
CA THR A 1037 22.47 -25.65 8.48
C THR A 1037 22.74 -24.93 7.17
N ARG A 1038 24.02 -24.72 6.87
CA ARG A 1038 24.50 -24.20 5.58
C ARG A 1038 25.65 -25.05 5.07
N LYS A 1039 25.65 -25.31 3.76
CA LYS A 1039 26.77 -25.97 3.08
C LYS A 1039 27.88 -24.96 2.85
N ILE A 1040 29.12 -25.35 3.12
CA ILE A 1040 30.30 -24.53 2.88
C ILE A 1040 31.30 -25.31 2.03
N LEU A 1041 32.05 -24.61 1.18
CA LEU A 1041 33.12 -25.19 0.39
C LEU A 1041 34.48 -24.71 0.93
N LEU A 1042 35.39 -25.65 1.17
CA LEU A 1042 36.78 -25.36 1.49
C LEU A 1042 37.66 -25.80 0.32
N VAL A 1043 38.35 -24.83 -0.32
CA VAL A 1043 39.33 -25.09 -1.38
C VAL A 1043 40.70 -24.63 -0.87
N ARG A 1044 41.62 -25.58 -0.64
CA ARG A 1044 43.00 -25.28 -0.25
C ARG A 1044 43.92 -25.19 -1.45
#